data_AF-A0A336K2L3-F1
#
_entry.id   AF-A0A336K2L3-F1
#
_cell.length_a   1.000
_cell.length_b   1.000
_cell.length_c   1.000
_cell.angle_alpha   90.00
_cell.angle_beta   90.00
_cell.angle_gamma   90.00
#
_symmetry.space_group_name_H-M   'P 1'
#
loop_
_entity.id
_entity.type
_entity.pdbx_description
1 polymer ?
#
loop_
_entity_poly.entity_id
_entity_poly.type
_entity_poly.pdbx_seq_one_letter_code
_entity_poly.pdbx_strand_id
1 'polypeptide(L)'
;MPPMYHLDDYESCLFSTDKFSIFCVVHAIIKPDNSSSVYNQVIEFSSDTKKHFAHDLLYIGHCLKKCEKDLEKLSEGEMEDLYVEPFPWRLNRKWYETRNVYENTSLYRKLYDRKLNQCSNLWLRQNYNLSLQSTIEFCSTNQEITNQKYGERGTLMSLNISFYLNILLFSDYWHYIFLAVTLCITVIITSATYFDAKLNKSKSLEHYKLNLNKKLTNLQQYLLCFSIVRNWYRLTSQPNTEISRDLRCLNAFRYITVLIFIMAHLIFGYSQAASLNPNFIEMTYHNFSTITLNNTNTVQTFFFISGFLLFVTIKPMFKKNQFNYKYFCVGVIYRYVRLTPPIAFLVLYNASFMADSGHGPFWKFFSEAERTFCRTSWWANLLHINNIVNTDQMCMVHLWYVAADTQLFIFTLLLCVIMFKFWNYRKYIFGSVFFSSLVVHFVTHYLNGHDGIFLFSPEKRRSLVYDISEDTQQNYFAPYINTGNYLLGVCGAMLYFHCKNAKINLGNSKLFIVIWYLTIPLAHIVLAVSGYIFYNYYFDLPSIWVSLTAVFVQNIWGVFATILVLGFSSKFRSPAKNFCNWSIFTPLSRLTYGIYVSHLTIVRPLLGQQMTLPYLSFSSLYVQMIALAVLCHIVALILCLTIEFPLTAIAKKVLKKQEQVKEYMKMPPMYHTDDYESCLFSTDELNIFCVVHAIIKPDNSSSVYNQVIEFSSDTKKHFAHDLLYIGHCLNKCEKDLEKLSEEEREDLYDEPFPWRLDRKCMGHLWYVAADTQLFIFTLFLCMIMFKFWKYRKQIFCATFIMSLVVHFTAHYVYGHDGIFLFTPEKRRSVVYDIDKALQQDYFPPYINTGNYLLGVLGAMLYFHSKKSKFNLGNSNLFIVIWYLTPSIGQIFLGITGFIFYKYYFDLPSIWVSLTAVFVQNIWGLFGIILVLGFSAKFKSKNFCNWPVFSPLSRLTYGIYLCHLSIVRPLLGQQKTLPYVSFSSLLVEMLALTVLCHIVALILCLLLEFPLTAIAKRVLRKNQDPLIELKIVKNHTDNNLNHITSHDQGDTLLPCKRNTDI
;
A
#
# COMPACT_ATOMS: atom_id res chain seq x y z
N MET A 1 26.74 5.53 39.73
CA MET A 1 25.76 6.61 39.49
C MET A 1 24.38 6.09 39.86
N PRO A 2 23.50 6.89 40.49
CA PRO A 2 22.12 6.50 40.75
C PRO A 2 21.38 6.12 39.44
N PRO A 3 20.44 5.16 39.48
CA PRO A 3 19.63 4.85 38.30
C PRO A 3 18.74 6.04 37.93
N MET A 4 18.65 6.37 36.64
CA MET A 4 17.79 7.48 36.17
C MET A 4 16.29 7.24 36.42
N TYR A 5 15.88 5.99 36.52
CA TYR A 5 14.50 5.59 36.73
C TYR A 5 14.44 4.61 37.91
N HIS A 6 13.69 4.98 38.95
CA HIS A 6 13.46 4.12 40.11
C HIS A 6 11.98 4.18 40.48
N LEU A 7 11.24 3.09 40.28
CA LEU A 7 9.81 3.03 40.59
C LEU A 7 9.55 1.97 41.64
N ASP A 8 8.76 2.31 42.65
CA ASP A 8 8.03 1.34 43.46
C ASP A 8 7.12 0.49 42.58
N ASP A 9 6.77 -0.71 43.08
CA ASP A 9 5.84 -1.60 42.39
C ASP A 9 4.45 -0.95 42.30
N TYR A 10 4.14 -0.49 41.08
CA TYR A 10 2.90 0.19 40.73
C TYR A 10 1.67 -0.70 40.97
N GLU A 11 1.76 -1.98 40.62
CA GLU A 11 0.64 -2.92 40.73
C GLU A 11 0.36 -3.22 42.21
N SER A 12 1.40 -3.55 42.96
CA SER A 12 1.29 -3.79 44.40
C SER A 12 0.77 -2.57 45.17
N CYS A 13 1.10 -1.35 44.73
CA CYS A 13 0.62 -0.11 45.36
C CYS A 13 -0.88 0.14 45.10
N LEU A 14 -1.31 0.06 43.84
CA LEU A 14 -2.66 0.49 43.46
C LEU A 14 -3.72 -0.62 43.52
N PHE A 15 -3.31 -1.89 43.53
CA PHE A 15 -4.22 -3.03 43.69
C PHE A 15 -4.20 -3.63 45.10
N SER A 16 -3.66 -2.93 46.10
CA SER A 16 -3.79 -3.35 47.50
C SER A 16 -5.26 -3.36 47.94
N THR A 17 -5.60 -4.12 48.99
CA THR A 17 -6.97 -4.25 49.53
C THR A 17 -7.51 -2.97 50.19
N ASP A 18 -6.75 -1.88 50.16
CA ASP A 18 -7.08 -0.63 50.82
C ASP A 18 -8.10 0.19 50.01
N LYS A 19 -8.96 0.94 50.72
CA LYS A 19 -9.99 1.79 50.09
C LYS A 19 -9.41 2.96 49.28
N PHE A 20 -8.19 3.40 49.56
CA PHE A 20 -7.54 4.54 48.89
C PHE A 20 -6.01 4.38 48.89
N SER A 21 -5.40 4.30 47.71
CA SER A 21 -3.95 4.27 47.52
C SER A 21 -3.53 5.18 46.37
N ILE A 22 -2.37 5.82 46.54
CA ILE A 22 -1.83 6.81 45.61
C ILE A 22 -0.40 6.41 45.23
N PHE A 23 -0.13 6.41 43.94
CA PHE A 23 1.20 6.28 43.37
C PHE A 23 1.58 7.61 42.70
N CYS A 24 2.72 8.19 43.04
CA CYS A 24 3.17 9.47 42.49
C CYS A 24 4.52 9.33 41.80
N VAL A 25 4.65 9.93 40.62
CA VAL A 25 5.93 10.09 39.93
C VAL A 25 6.45 11.50 40.21
N VAL A 26 7.71 11.57 40.65
CA VAL A 26 8.41 12.82 40.95
C VAL A 26 9.64 12.97 40.04
N HIS A 27 9.85 14.19 39.57
CA HIS A 27 11.13 14.59 38.99
C HIS A 27 12.06 14.97 40.13
N ALA A 28 13.28 14.42 40.14
CA ALA A 28 14.25 14.62 41.18
C ALA A 28 15.59 15.10 40.59
N ILE A 29 16.11 16.21 41.11
CA ILE A 29 17.35 16.85 40.68
C ILE A 29 18.37 16.66 41.79
N ILE A 30 19.53 16.09 41.48
CA ILE A 30 20.59 15.90 42.47
C ILE A 30 21.16 17.28 42.88
N LYS A 31 21.21 17.54 44.19
CA LYS A 31 21.79 18.76 44.75
C LYS A 31 23.30 18.76 44.49
N PRO A 32 23.88 19.87 44.00
CA PRO A 32 25.32 19.95 43.77
C PRO A 32 26.15 19.67 45.02
N ASP A 33 27.07 18.71 44.91
CA ASP A 33 28.00 18.34 45.98
C ASP A 33 29.38 17.97 45.40
N ASN A 34 30.25 18.97 45.27
CA ASN A 34 31.59 18.78 44.71
C ASN A 34 32.49 17.89 45.58
N SER A 35 32.13 17.66 46.86
CA SER A 35 32.89 16.77 47.75
C SER A 35 32.63 15.29 47.47
N SER A 36 31.49 14.97 46.85
CA SER A 36 31.11 13.59 46.52
C SER A 36 31.74 13.13 45.21
N SER A 37 32.51 12.04 45.28
CA SER A 37 33.07 11.40 44.07
C SER A 37 31.98 10.89 43.12
N VAL A 38 30.83 10.47 43.66
CA VAL A 38 29.69 9.99 42.86
C VAL A 38 29.04 11.13 42.09
N TYR A 39 28.87 12.31 42.72
CA TYR A 39 28.32 13.49 42.05
C TYR A 39 29.24 13.97 40.91
N ASN A 40 30.55 14.01 41.17
CA ASN A 40 31.52 14.41 40.14
C ASN A 40 31.49 13.48 38.92
N GLN A 41 31.36 12.16 39.12
CA GLN A 41 31.17 11.21 38.02
C GLN A 41 29.86 11.46 37.24
N VAL A 42 28.76 11.76 37.93
CA VAL A 42 27.47 12.06 37.30
C VAL A 42 27.59 13.30 36.41
N ILE A 43 28.22 14.37 36.90
CA ILE A 43 28.38 15.61 36.14
C ILE A 43 29.36 15.45 35.00
N GLU A 44 30.48 14.75 35.20
CA GLU A 44 31.45 14.45 34.15
C GLU A 44 30.80 13.64 33.01
N PHE A 45 30.05 12.59 33.34
CA PHE A 45 29.33 11.80 32.35
C PHE A 45 28.24 12.63 31.64
N SER A 46 27.48 13.44 32.39
CA SER A 46 26.39 14.28 31.87
C SER A 46 26.88 15.53 31.11
N SER A 47 28.19 15.77 31.04
CA SER A 47 28.77 16.93 30.35
C SER A 47 28.67 16.82 28.83
N ASP A 48 28.67 15.59 28.26
CA ASP A 48 28.38 15.36 26.85
C ASP A 48 26.87 15.41 26.58
N THR A 49 26.37 16.64 26.43
CA THR A 49 24.95 16.91 26.17
C THR A 49 24.47 16.45 24.79
N LYS A 50 25.37 16.05 23.87
CA LYS A 50 25.02 15.58 22.53
C LYS A 50 24.69 14.09 22.55
N LYS A 51 25.34 13.30 23.41
CA LYS A 51 25.25 11.83 23.42
C LYS A 51 24.71 11.21 24.70
N HIS A 52 24.72 11.91 25.82
CA HIS A 52 24.27 11.39 27.12
C HIS A 52 23.00 12.10 27.62
N PHE A 53 22.23 11.40 28.45
CA PHE A 53 21.16 12.01 29.23
C PHE A 53 21.74 12.85 30.37
N ALA A 54 20.93 13.73 30.95
CA ALA A 54 21.27 14.39 32.20
C ALA A 54 21.08 13.40 33.38
N HIS A 55 22.15 12.76 33.85
CA HIS A 55 22.08 11.78 34.96
C HIS A 55 21.92 12.45 36.33
N ASP A 56 22.03 13.78 36.39
CA ASP A 56 21.62 14.62 37.51
C ASP A 56 20.09 14.81 37.60
N LEU A 57 19.33 14.33 36.60
CA LEU A 57 17.87 14.34 36.55
C LEU A 57 17.28 12.91 36.59
N LEU A 58 16.68 12.58 37.74
CA LEU A 58 16.09 11.29 38.05
C LEU A 58 14.56 11.35 38.01
N TYR A 59 13.92 10.23 37.67
CA TYR A 59 12.47 10.05 37.74
C TYR A 59 12.20 8.94 38.75
N ILE A 60 11.49 9.29 39.82
CA ILE A 60 11.26 8.40 40.94
C ILE A 60 9.76 8.21 41.14
N GLY A 61 9.31 6.96 41.22
CA GLY A 61 7.91 6.60 41.46
C GLY A 61 7.76 6.05 42.87
N HIS A 62 6.90 6.67 43.66
CA HIS A 62 6.66 6.31 45.06
C HIS A 62 5.24 5.86 45.29
N CYS A 63 5.08 4.79 46.05
CA CYS A 63 3.80 4.47 46.68
C CYS A 63 3.66 5.28 47.97
N LEU A 64 2.69 6.20 48.04
CA LEU A 64 2.58 7.16 49.14
C LEU A 64 2.51 6.47 50.51
N LYS A 65 1.74 5.39 50.63
CA LYS A 65 1.59 4.63 51.88
C LYS A 65 2.88 3.95 52.33
N LYS A 66 3.70 3.48 51.37
CA LYS A 66 5.01 2.89 51.67
C LYS A 66 5.96 3.98 52.17
N CYS A 67 5.99 5.11 51.45
CA CYS A 67 6.75 6.30 51.83
C CYS A 67 6.39 6.78 53.25
N GLU A 68 5.10 6.90 53.59
CA GLU A 68 4.66 7.29 54.94
C GLU A 68 5.14 6.30 56.02
N LYS A 69 5.01 4.99 55.78
CA LYS A 69 5.51 3.96 56.71
C LYS A 69 7.02 3.97 56.88
N ASP A 70 7.77 4.38 55.86
CA ASP A 70 9.23 4.47 55.94
C ASP A 70 9.68 5.75 56.67
N LEU A 71 8.94 6.85 56.52
CA LEU A 71 9.16 8.07 57.30
C LEU A 71 8.77 7.95 58.77
N GLU A 72 7.69 7.21 59.09
CA GLU A 72 7.24 6.94 60.47
C GLU A 72 8.30 6.22 61.33
N LYS A 73 9.31 5.60 60.71
CA LYS A 73 10.42 4.93 61.42
C LYS A 73 11.51 5.89 61.90
N LEU A 74 11.48 7.15 61.46
CA LEU A 74 12.52 8.16 61.73
C LEU A 74 12.06 9.15 62.80
N SER A 75 13.02 9.77 63.50
CA SER A 75 12.72 10.90 64.40
C SER A 75 12.36 12.16 63.61
N GLU A 76 11.64 13.11 64.24
CA GLU A 76 11.25 14.37 63.57
C GLU A 76 12.45 15.17 63.05
N GLY A 77 13.58 15.16 63.77
CA GLY A 77 14.82 15.82 63.32
C GLY A 77 15.43 15.17 62.07
N GLU A 78 15.50 13.84 62.05
CA GLU A 78 16.00 13.10 60.88
C GLU A 78 15.10 13.27 59.66
N MET A 79 13.78 13.37 59.88
CA MET A 79 12.82 13.61 58.80
C MET A 79 12.99 15.00 58.19
N GLU A 80 13.25 16.02 59.02
CA GLU A 80 13.46 17.39 58.53
C GLU A 80 14.78 17.55 57.80
N ASP A 81 15.84 16.86 58.24
CA ASP A 81 17.15 16.82 57.56
C ASP A 81 17.11 16.18 56.16
N LEU A 82 16.05 15.44 55.82
CA LEU A 82 15.84 14.86 54.50
C LEU A 82 15.15 15.81 53.52
N TYR A 83 14.54 16.90 53.99
CA TYR A 83 13.89 17.85 53.11
C TYR A 83 14.91 18.80 52.47
N VAL A 84 14.85 18.92 51.15
CA VAL A 84 15.70 19.84 50.39
C VAL A 84 14.83 20.87 49.69
N GLU A 85 15.06 22.15 50.01
CA GLU A 85 14.37 23.27 49.39
C GLU A 85 14.70 23.43 47.90
N PRO A 86 13.77 24.01 47.12
CA PRO A 86 14.00 24.27 45.72
C PRO A 86 15.21 25.16 45.43
N PHE A 87 16.05 24.74 44.48
CA PHE A 87 17.21 25.50 44.03
C PHE A 87 17.24 25.67 42.50
N PRO A 88 17.91 26.72 41.97
CA PRO A 88 18.03 26.92 40.53
C PRO A 88 18.86 25.79 39.89
N TRP A 89 18.31 25.11 38.89
CA TRP A 89 19.02 24.11 38.09
C TRP A 89 19.13 24.57 36.63
N ARG A 90 20.38 24.59 36.12
CA ARG A 90 20.78 24.98 34.75
C ARG A 90 19.95 26.15 34.16
N LEU A 91 20.48 27.37 34.26
CA LEU A 91 19.96 28.72 33.94
C LEU A 91 19.02 28.97 32.72
N ASN A 92 18.59 27.98 31.93
CA ASN A 92 17.92 28.29 30.66
C ASN A 92 16.90 27.27 30.13
N ARG A 93 16.26 26.46 30.97
CA ARG A 93 15.13 25.66 30.49
C ARG A 93 13.87 25.95 31.33
N LYS A 94 12.81 26.44 30.67
CA LYS A 94 11.48 26.80 31.23
C LYS A 94 10.60 25.58 31.61
N TRP A 95 11.16 24.38 31.69
CA TRP A 95 10.43 23.10 31.72
C TRP A 95 9.87 22.69 33.08
N TYR A 96 10.34 23.29 34.18
CA TYR A 96 9.93 22.93 35.54
C TYR A 96 8.59 23.52 35.96
N GLU A 97 8.20 24.65 35.37
CA GLU A 97 6.83 25.15 35.44
C GLU A 97 6.00 24.32 34.48
N THR A 98 5.79 23.07 34.89
CA THR A 98 4.74 22.20 34.38
C THR A 98 3.46 23.01 34.44
N ARG A 99 3.09 23.57 33.30
CA ARG A 99 1.74 24.08 33.03
C ARG A 99 0.77 23.01 33.54
N ASN A 100 -0.45 23.39 33.94
CA ASN A 100 -1.47 22.44 34.42
C ASN A 100 -1.88 21.44 33.32
N VAL A 101 -0.98 20.50 32.99
CA VAL A 101 -1.06 19.51 31.91
C VAL A 101 -1.80 18.28 32.42
N TYR A 102 -1.52 17.88 33.67
CA TYR A 102 -2.19 16.79 34.36
C TYR A 102 -3.18 17.33 35.39
N GLU A 103 -4.31 16.63 35.52
CA GLU A 103 -5.36 16.96 36.45
C GLU A 103 -4.90 16.77 37.91
N ASN A 104 -5.35 17.66 38.80
CA ASN A 104 -5.07 17.63 40.25
C ASN A 104 -3.59 17.74 40.68
N THR A 105 -2.63 17.91 39.77
CA THR A 105 -1.20 18.04 40.14
C THR A 105 -0.95 19.19 41.13
N SER A 106 -1.60 20.35 40.99
CA SER A 106 -1.45 21.45 41.94
C SER A 106 -1.93 21.12 43.35
N LEU A 107 -2.95 20.27 43.47
CA LEU A 107 -3.46 19.79 44.75
C LEU A 107 -2.49 18.79 45.37
N TYR A 108 -2.02 17.81 44.60
CA TYR A 108 -1.05 16.82 45.07
C TYR A 108 0.27 17.47 45.50
N ARG A 109 0.73 18.50 44.78
CA ARG A 109 1.91 19.29 45.18
C ARG A 109 1.72 19.98 46.53
N LYS A 110 0.53 20.55 46.80
CA LYS A 110 0.26 21.16 48.11
C LYS A 110 0.22 20.15 49.25
N LEU A 111 -0.21 18.92 48.98
CA LEU A 111 -0.43 17.90 50.02
C LEU A 111 0.79 16.99 50.27
N TYR A 112 1.51 16.59 49.22
CA TYR A 112 2.43 15.44 49.28
C TYR A 112 3.85 15.74 48.82
N ASP A 113 4.13 16.90 48.21
CA ASP A 113 5.44 17.20 47.61
C ASP A 113 6.57 17.13 48.65
N ARG A 114 6.34 17.70 49.86
CA ARG A 114 7.29 17.65 50.97
C ARG A 114 7.60 16.22 51.43
N LYS A 115 6.57 15.38 51.60
CA LYS A 115 6.73 13.97 52.00
C LYS A 115 7.50 13.17 50.95
N LEU A 116 7.15 13.34 49.68
CA LEU A 116 7.81 12.62 48.59
C LEU A 116 9.25 13.11 48.36
N ASN A 117 9.55 14.38 48.65
CA ASN A 117 10.92 14.91 48.70
C ASN A 117 11.75 14.22 49.78
N GLN A 118 11.21 14.08 50.99
CA GLN A 118 11.88 13.36 52.08
C GLN A 118 12.08 11.88 51.74
N CYS A 119 11.09 11.20 51.15
CA CYS A 119 11.21 9.79 50.74
C CYS A 119 12.24 9.58 49.63
N SER A 120 12.28 10.45 48.62
CA SER A 120 13.31 10.39 47.59
C SER A 120 14.71 10.60 48.17
N ASN A 121 14.87 11.53 49.11
CA ASN A 121 16.14 11.76 49.80
C ASN A 121 16.52 10.58 50.71
N LEU A 122 15.56 9.95 51.39
CA LEU A 122 15.82 8.77 52.21
C LEU A 122 16.45 7.65 51.38
N TRP A 123 15.84 7.34 50.23
CA TRP A 123 16.35 6.35 49.30
C TRP A 123 17.74 6.73 48.74
N LEU A 124 17.91 7.97 48.29
CA LEU A 124 19.16 8.39 47.65
C LEU A 124 20.32 8.45 48.66
N ARG A 125 20.07 8.93 49.88
CA ARG A 125 21.08 9.06 50.93
C ARG A 125 21.54 7.70 51.44
N GLN A 126 20.62 6.74 51.62
CA GLN A 126 20.95 5.39 52.05
C GLN A 126 21.83 4.63 51.05
N ASN A 127 21.63 4.84 49.74
CA ASN A 127 22.32 4.07 48.71
C ASN A 127 23.56 4.78 48.13
N TYR A 128 23.57 6.11 48.12
CA TYR A 128 24.61 6.90 47.42
C TYR A 128 25.15 8.08 48.23
N ASN A 129 24.64 8.33 49.43
CA ASN A 129 25.02 9.47 50.28
C ASN A 129 24.93 10.83 49.55
N LEU A 130 23.89 11.01 48.72
CA LEU A 130 23.59 12.25 48.00
C LEU A 130 22.23 12.80 48.44
N SER A 131 22.00 14.08 48.18
CA SER A 131 20.72 14.75 48.39
C SER A 131 20.15 15.27 47.08
N LEU A 132 18.83 15.39 47.00
CA LEU A 132 18.11 15.82 45.80
C LEU A 132 16.94 16.73 46.16
N GLN A 133 16.54 17.57 45.22
CA GLN A 133 15.24 18.23 45.25
C GLN A 133 14.29 17.43 44.37
N SER A 134 13.09 17.10 44.85
CA SER A 134 12.04 16.54 43.99
C SER A 134 10.77 17.36 43.97
N THR A 135 10.02 17.21 42.88
CA THR A 135 8.69 17.79 42.69
C THR A 135 7.80 16.78 41.95
N ILE A 136 6.55 16.65 42.38
CA ILE A 136 5.54 15.78 41.77
C ILE A 136 5.27 16.19 40.33
N GLU A 137 5.41 15.24 39.41
CA GLU A 137 4.97 15.38 38.02
C GLU A 137 3.46 15.08 37.92
N PHE A 138 3.07 13.86 38.32
CA PHE A 138 1.69 13.42 38.39
C PHE A 138 1.51 12.32 39.45
N CYS A 139 0.27 12.09 39.86
CA CYS A 139 -0.12 10.98 40.72
C CYS A 139 -1.30 10.21 40.12
N SER A 140 -1.35 8.91 40.37
CA SER A 140 -2.44 8.00 40.00
C SER A 140 -3.05 7.41 41.26
N THR A 141 -4.38 7.23 41.27
CA THR A 141 -5.09 6.65 42.42
C THR A 141 -5.77 5.34 42.08
N ASN A 142 -5.99 4.48 43.08
CA ASN A 142 -6.72 3.24 42.87
C ASN A 142 -8.20 3.47 42.55
N GLN A 143 -8.81 4.58 42.96
CA GLN A 143 -10.18 4.93 42.58
C GLN A 143 -10.31 5.19 41.07
N GLU A 144 -9.34 5.90 40.47
CA GLU A 144 -9.27 6.10 39.02
C GLU A 144 -9.22 4.76 38.27
N ILE A 145 -8.40 3.82 38.77
CA ILE A 145 -8.24 2.49 38.16
C ILE A 145 -9.46 1.60 38.42
N THR A 146 -10.08 1.67 39.60
CA THR A 146 -11.26 0.85 39.94
C THR A 146 -12.46 1.27 39.09
N ASN A 147 -12.63 2.58 38.85
CA ASN A 147 -13.61 3.11 37.91
C ASN A 147 -13.36 2.62 36.48
N GLN A 148 -12.10 2.46 36.06
CA GLN A 148 -11.73 1.81 34.79
C GLN A 148 -12.00 0.28 34.79
N LYS A 149 -11.67 -0.43 35.88
CA LYS A 149 -11.74 -1.91 35.99
C LYS A 149 -13.17 -2.45 36.06
N TYR A 150 -14.12 -1.71 36.60
CA TYR A 150 -15.56 -2.02 36.48
C TYR A 150 -16.07 -1.88 35.03
N GLY A 151 -15.31 -1.26 34.12
CA GLY A 151 -15.52 -1.27 32.67
C GLY A 151 -14.94 -2.49 31.94
N GLU A 152 -13.98 -3.21 32.52
CA GLU A 152 -13.22 -4.30 31.84
C GLU A 152 -13.68 -5.73 32.18
N ARG A 153 -14.58 -5.97 33.15
CA ARG A 153 -15.25 -7.28 33.31
C ARG A 153 -16.35 -7.49 32.26
N GLY A 154 -15.94 -7.48 30.99
CA GLY A 154 -16.69 -7.90 29.82
C GLY A 154 -16.24 -9.28 29.34
N THR A 155 -16.19 -10.27 30.23
CA THR A 155 -16.26 -11.68 29.78
C THR A 155 -17.62 -11.92 29.15
N LEU A 156 -17.61 -12.64 28.02
CA LEU A 156 -18.76 -13.09 27.23
C LEU A 156 -20.11 -13.11 28.00
N MET A 157 -21.11 -12.48 27.39
CA MET A 157 -22.53 -12.82 27.52
C MET A 157 -23.24 -12.39 28.83
N SER A 158 -23.44 -11.08 29.02
CA SER A 158 -24.74 -10.54 29.51
C SER A 158 -24.82 -9.01 29.27
N LEU A 159 -25.89 -8.58 28.62
CA LEU A 159 -26.27 -7.17 28.46
C LEU A 159 -26.67 -6.61 29.84
N ASN A 160 -25.83 -5.78 30.46
CA ASN A 160 -26.21 -5.07 31.70
C ASN A 160 -26.23 -3.54 31.51
N ILE A 161 -27.40 -2.97 31.76
CA ILE A 161 -27.78 -1.55 31.68
C ILE A 161 -26.91 -0.63 32.57
N SER A 162 -26.25 -1.19 33.59
CA SER A 162 -25.32 -0.48 34.50
C SER A 162 -24.09 0.12 33.80
N PHE A 163 -23.59 -0.54 32.74
CA PHE A 163 -22.46 -0.02 31.94
C PHE A 163 -22.81 1.30 31.22
N TYR A 164 -24.04 1.39 30.68
CA TYR A 164 -24.51 2.59 29.99
C TYR A 164 -24.81 3.74 30.96
N LEU A 165 -25.29 3.44 32.17
CA LEU A 165 -25.58 4.45 33.20
C LEU A 165 -24.31 5.10 33.77
N ASN A 166 -23.21 4.36 33.95
CA ASN A 166 -21.95 4.93 34.44
C ASN A 166 -21.25 5.82 33.41
N ILE A 167 -21.33 5.48 32.12
CA ILE A 167 -20.87 6.36 31.02
C ILE A 167 -21.70 7.65 30.96
N LEU A 168 -23.00 7.58 31.27
CA LEU A 168 -23.89 8.74 31.24
C LEU A 168 -23.70 9.73 32.39
N LEU A 169 -23.07 9.34 33.51
CA LEU A 169 -22.94 10.19 34.71
C LEU A 169 -21.57 10.86 34.88
N PHE A 170 -20.50 10.39 34.23
CA PHE A 170 -19.11 10.88 34.44
C PHE A 170 -18.35 11.25 33.15
N SER A 171 -18.99 11.17 31.98
CA SER A 171 -18.36 11.46 30.69
C SER A 171 -18.24 12.96 30.43
N ASP A 172 -17.05 13.44 30.08
CA ASP A 172 -16.83 14.81 29.60
C ASP A 172 -17.48 15.01 28.22
N TYR A 173 -17.73 16.26 27.81
CA TYR A 173 -18.41 16.57 26.53
C TYR A 173 -17.66 16.00 25.32
N TRP A 174 -16.33 15.91 25.39
CA TRP A 174 -15.49 15.29 24.35
C TRP A 174 -15.80 13.81 24.12
N HIS A 175 -16.09 13.05 25.17
CA HIS A 175 -16.45 11.64 25.08
C HIS A 175 -17.82 11.46 24.42
N TYR A 176 -18.80 12.30 24.77
CA TYR A 176 -20.10 12.31 24.10
C TYR A 176 -19.95 12.66 22.61
N ILE A 177 -19.10 13.65 22.26
CA ILE A 177 -18.83 13.99 20.86
C ILE A 177 -18.16 12.82 20.12
N PHE A 178 -17.15 12.18 20.72
CA PHE A 178 -16.48 11.02 20.10
C PHE A 178 -17.43 9.84 19.91
N LEU A 179 -18.22 9.51 20.94
CA LEU A 179 -19.22 8.43 20.86
C LEU A 179 -20.30 8.77 19.83
N ALA A 180 -20.80 10.00 19.80
CA ALA A 180 -21.78 10.44 18.82
C ALA A 180 -21.22 10.38 17.40
N VAL A 181 -20.00 10.88 17.16
CA VAL A 181 -19.34 10.83 15.83
C VAL A 181 -19.06 9.40 15.41
N THR A 182 -18.56 8.56 16.31
CA THR A 182 -18.28 7.13 16.03
C THR A 182 -19.58 6.37 15.77
N LEU A 183 -20.62 6.61 16.56
CA LEU A 183 -21.95 6.06 16.36
C LEU A 183 -22.54 6.54 15.02
N CYS A 184 -22.43 7.82 14.68
CA CYS A 184 -22.88 8.33 13.38
C CYS A 184 -22.11 7.68 12.23
N ILE A 185 -20.78 7.57 12.30
CA ILE A 185 -19.97 6.93 11.26
C ILE A 185 -20.34 5.45 11.14
N THR A 186 -20.46 4.72 12.25
CA THR A 186 -20.84 3.30 12.24
C THR A 186 -22.27 3.11 11.74
N VAL A 187 -23.24 3.93 12.15
CA VAL A 187 -24.62 3.90 11.63
C VAL A 187 -24.64 4.22 10.14
N ILE A 188 -23.91 5.24 9.69
CA ILE A 188 -23.81 5.59 8.26
C ILE A 188 -23.17 4.45 7.47
N ILE A 189 -22.12 3.83 7.97
CA ILE A 189 -21.43 2.74 7.27
C ILE A 189 -22.24 1.45 7.29
N THR A 190 -22.84 1.09 8.42
CA THR A 190 -23.69 -0.10 8.54
C THR A 190 -24.95 0.07 7.72
N SER A 191 -25.62 1.23 7.79
CA SER A 191 -26.77 1.55 6.94
C SER A 191 -26.38 1.64 5.47
N ALA A 192 -25.23 2.23 5.11
CA ALA A 192 -24.76 2.28 3.73
C ALA A 192 -24.40 0.90 3.21
N THR A 193 -23.70 0.07 3.99
CA THR A 193 -23.27 -1.27 3.60
C THR A 193 -24.47 -2.22 3.55
N TYR A 194 -25.41 -2.12 4.50
CA TYR A 194 -26.68 -2.84 4.51
C TYR A 194 -27.57 -2.40 3.34
N PHE A 195 -27.65 -1.10 3.06
CA PHE A 195 -28.40 -0.55 1.94
C PHE A 195 -27.77 -0.98 0.61
N ASP A 196 -26.44 -0.95 0.47
CA ASP A 196 -25.71 -1.46 -0.71
C ASP A 196 -25.91 -2.98 -0.85
N ALA A 197 -25.92 -3.74 0.25
CA ALA A 197 -26.22 -5.17 0.25
C ALA A 197 -27.69 -5.49 -0.06
N LYS A 198 -28.63 -4.65 0.35
CA LYS A 198 -30.08 -4.76 0.06
C LYS A 198 -30.41 -4.33 -1.37
N LEU A 199 -29.68 -3.33 -1.89
CA LEU A 199 -29.68 -2.97 -3.31
C LEU A 199 -29.00 -4.05 -4.15
N ASN A 200 -28.08 -4.81 -3.56
CA ASN A 200 -27.53 -6.04 -4.12
C ASN A 200 -28.52 -7.21 -3.98
N LYS A 201 -29.74 -7.05 -4.52
CA LYS A 201 -30.78 -8.09 -4.59
C LYS A 201 -30.26 -9.37 -5.28
N SER A 202 -29.23 -9.25 -6.13
CA SER A 202 -28.56 -10.35 -6.83
C SER A 202 -27.41 -11.04 -6.07
N LYS A 203 -27.05 -10.60 -4.85
CA LYS A 203 -25.92 -11.11 -4.04
C LYS A 203 -24.59 -11.27 -4.81
N SER A 204 -24.24 -10.32 -5.68
CA SER A 204 -23.02 -10.36 -6.52
C SER A 204 -21.99 -9.30 -6.12
N LEU A 205 -20.71 -9.68 -6.14
CA LEU A 205 -19.57 -8.83 -5.77
C LEU A 205 -19.34 -7.64 -6.72
N GLU A 206 -19.96 -7.67 -7.89
CA GLU A 206 -19.77 -6.69 -8.96
C GLU A 206 -20.68 -5.48 -8.83
N HIS A 207 -21.77 -5.66 -8.09
CA HIS A 207 -22.57 -4.56 -7.55
C HIS A 207 -21.69 -3.46 -6.95
N TYR A 208 -20.64 -3.85 -6.22
CA TYR A 208 -19.76 -2.95 -5.47
C TYR A 208 -18.68 -2.25 -6.32
N LYS A 209 -18.35 -2.77 -7.50
CA LYS A 209 -17.36 -2.19 -8.42
C LYS A 209 -17.97 -1.17 -9.39
N LEU A 210 -19.26 -1.30 -9.70
CA LEU A 210 -19.99 -0.41 -10.60
C LEU A 210 -20.18 0.99 -10.00
N ASN A 211 -20.17 2.02 -10.85
CA ASN A 211 -20.62 3.35 -10.43
C ASN A 211 -22.10 3.29 -10.03
N LEU A 212 -22.49 4.10 -9.05
CA LEU A 212 -23.85 4.05 -8.52
C LEU A 212 -24.89 4.33 -9.60
N ASN A 213 -25.97 3.56 -9.56
CA ASN A 213 -27.05 3.62 -10.54
C ASN A 213 -27.65 5.04 -10.59
N LYS A 214 -27.84 5.60 -11.80
CA LYS A 214 -28.37 6.96 -11.98
C LYS A 214 -29.86 7.09 -11.59
N LYS A 215 -30.58 5.96 -11.40
CA LYS A 215 -31.94 5.90 -10.83
C LYS A 215 -32.00 6.22 -9.32
N LEU A 216 -30.87 6.15 -8.59
CA LEU A 216 -30.80 6.47 -7.15
C LEU A 216 -30.71 7.99 -6.92
N THR A 217 -31.36 8.50 -5.88
CA THR A 217 -31.30 9.92 -5.50
C THR A 217 -29.88 10.36 -5.13
N ASN A 218 -29.57 11.65 -5.18
CA ASN A 218 -28.24 12.18 -4.81
C ASN A 218 -27.82 11.74 -3.40
N LEU A 219 -28.76 11.76 -2.45
CA LEU A 219 -28.55 11.34 -1.08
C LEU A 219 -28.17 9.85 -0.98
N GLN A 220 -28.89 8.97 -1.70
CA GLN A 220 -28.55 7.54 -1.80
C GLN A 220 -27.16 7.33 -2.43
N GLN A 221 -26.79 8.17 -3.40
CA GLN A 221 -25.49 8.09 -4.04
C GLN A 221 -24.33 8.55 -3.16
N TYR A 222 -24.57 9.50 -2.24
CA TYR A 222 -23.60 9.90 -1.23
C TYR A 222 -23.48 8.83 -0.13
N LEU A 223 -24.60 8.28 0.33
CA LEU A 223 -24.64 7.22 1.34
C LEU A 223 -23.80 5.99 0.90
N LEU A 224 -23.99 5.52 -0.33
CA LEU A 224 -23.24 4.36 -0.86
C LEU A 224 -21.72 4.62 -1.04
N CYS A 225 -21.23 5.87 -0.89
CA CYS A 225 -19.78 6.12 -0.83
C CYS A 225 -19.16 5.54 0.46
N PHE A 226 -19.95 5.38 1.51
CA PHE A 226 -19.55 4.81 2.81
C PHE A 226 -19.60 3.28 2.88
N SER A 227 -20.00 2.59 1.80
CA SER A 227 -20.01 1.12 1.76
C SER A 227 -18.60 0.53 1.85
N ILE A 228 -18.35 -0.29 2.88
CA ILE A 228 -17.05 -0.92 3.13
C ILE A 228 -16.62 -1.78 1.93
N VAL A 229 -17.56 -2.56 1.37
CA VAL A 229 -17.26 -3.49 0.27
C VAL A 229 -16.78 -2.73 -0.97
N ARG A 230 -17.34 -1.53 -1.24
CA ARG A 230 -16.88 -0.65 -2.32
C ARG A 230 -15.51 -0.04 -2.03
N ASN A 231 -15.27 0.40 -0.80
CA ASN A 231 -13.98 0.99 -0.40
C ASN A 231 -12.84 -0.04 -0.39
N TRP A 232 -13.14 -1.30 -0.06
CA TRP A 232 -12.20 -2.42 -0.17
C TRP A 232 -11.70 -2.63 -1.61
N TYR A 233 -12.62 -2.53 -2.58
CA TYR A 233 -12.25 -2.56 -4.00
C TYR A 233 -11.43 -1.34 -4.42
N ARG A 234 -11.74 -0.14 -3.89
CA ARG A 234 -10.92 1.05 -4.13
C ARG A 234 -9.51 0.86 -3.60
N LEU A 235 -9.33 0.23 -2.43
CA LEU A 235 -8.02 -0.04 -1.82
C LEU A 235 -7.17 -0.99 -2.65
N THR A 236 -7.77 -2.07 -3.14
CA THR A 236 -7.06 -3.16 -3.83
C THR A 236 -6.93 -2.94 -5.35
N SER A 237 -7.59 -1.94 -5.92
CA SER A 237 -7.54 -1.62 -7.35
C SER A 237 -6.13 -1.28 -7.85
N GLN A 238 -5.72 -1.76 -9.02
CA GLN A 238 -4.40 -1.42 -9.58
C GLN A 238 -4.48 -0.18 -10.49
N PRO A 239 -3.38 0.60 -10.62
CA PRO A 239 -3.36 1.78 -11.48
C PRO A 239 -3.21 1.42 -12.97
N ASN A 240 -3.99 2.09 -13.83
CA ASN A 240 -4.12 1.74 -15.24
C ASN A 240 -3.42 2.70 -16.23
N THR A 241 -2.73 3.77 -15.76
CA THR A 241 -2.09 4.78 -16.63
C THR A 241 -0.59 4.57 -16.78
N GLU A 242 -0.02 4.92 -17.94
CA GLU A 242 1.42 4.80 -18.23
C GLU A 242 2.28 5.58 -17.23
N ILE A 243 1.92 6.83 -16.94
CA ILE A 243 2.58 7.65 -15.90
C ILE A 243 2.54 6.94 -14.54
N SER A 244 1.43 6.29 -14.20
CA SER A 244 1.34 5.55 -12.94
C SER A 244 2.12 4.23 -12.94
N ARG A 245 2.54 3.71 -14.10
CA ARG A 245 3.49 2.60 -14.19
C ARG A 245 4.92 3.09 -13.97
N ASP A 246 5.31 4.17 -14.64
CA ASP A 246 6.66 4.75 -14.53
C ASP A 246 6.97 5.16 -13.09
N LEU A 247 5.94 5.62 -12.36
CA LEU A 247 6.04 6.10 -10.98
C LEU A 247 5.69 5.04 -9.93
N ARG A 248 5.49 3.77 -10.31
CA ARG A 248 5.08 2.70 -9.38
C ARG A 248 6.13 2.46 -8.30
N CYS A 249 7.41 2.68 -8.59
CA CYS A 249 8.49 2.62 -7.61
C CYS A 249 8.26 3.54 -6.41
N LEU A 250 7.60 4.70 -6.61
CA LEU A 250 7.29 5.64 -5.52
C LEU A 250 6.36 5.03 -4.48
N ASN A 251 5.53 4.05 -4.85
CA ASN A 251 4.68 3.33 -3.90
C ASN A 251 5.53 2.50 -2.92
N ALA A 252 6.59 1.85 -3.40
CA ALA A 252 7.54 1.13 -2.55
C ALA A 252 8.34 2.09 -1.68
N PHE A 253 8.87 3.18 -2.26
CA PHE A 253 9.59 4.20 -1.48
C PHE A 253 8.75 4.76 -0.34
N ARG A 254 7.50 5.14 -0.61
CA ARG A 254 6.58 5.63 0.41
C ARG A 254 6.39 4.65 1.55
N TYR A 255 6.17 3.38 1.21
CA TYR A 255 5.92 2.34 2.20
C TYR A 255 7.16 2.02 3.05
N ILE A 256 8.32 1.79 2.40
CA ILE A 256 9.58 1.49 3.08
C ILE A 256 9.99 2.66 3.98
N THR A 257 9.86 3.89 3.48
CA THR A 257 10.18 5.09 4.26
C THR A 257 9.30 5.19 5.51
N VAL A 258 7.99 4.91 5.42
CA VAL A 258 7.13 4.88 6.60
C VAL A 258 7.52 3.79 7.61
N LEU A 259 7.94 2.60 7.17
CA LEU A 259 8.45 1.58 8.09
C LEU A 259 9.71 2.03 8.83
N ILE A 260 10.63 2.71 8.14
CA ILE A 260 11.82 3.31 8.75
C ILE A 260 11.42 4.36 9.79
N PHE A 261 10.40 5.18 9.51
CA PHE A 261 9.89 6.14 10.49
C PHE A 261 9.22 5.48 11.69
N ILE A 262 8.50 4.38 11.52
CA ILE A 262 7.94 3.64 12.66
C ILE A 262 9.07 3.15 13.57
N MET A 263 10.14 2.60 13.00
CA MET A 263 11.31 2.18 13.77
C MET A 263 11.98 3.37 14.49
N ALA A 264 12.21 4.47 13.77
CA ALA A 264 12.82 5.67 14.34
C ALA A 264 11.97 6.25 15.49
N HIS A 265 10.65 6.33 15.32
CA HIS A 265 9.74 6.84 16.35
C HIS A 265 9.56 5.85 17.52
N LEU A 266 9.75 4.54 17.32
CA LEU A 266 9.81 3.57 18.41
C LEU A 266 11.04 3.81 19.30
N ILE A 267 12.22 3.96 18.68
CA ILE A 267 13.47 4.32 19.41
C ILE A 267 13.31 5.68 20.10
N PHE A 268 12.65 6.63 19.43
CA PHE A 268 12.32 7.93 19.99
C PHE A 268 11.41 7.80 21.22
N GLY A 269 10.34 7.00 21.15
CA GLY A 269 9.45 6.73 22.28
C GLY A 269 10.18 6.08 23.46
N TYR A 270 11.13 5.17 23.23
CA TYR A 270 11.98 4.63 24.28
C TYR A 270 13.00 5.62 24.85
N SER A 271 13.33 6.68 24.11
CA SER A 271 14.12 7.79 24.64
C SER A 271 13.28 8.73 25.53
N GLN A 272 11.94 8.61 25.47
CA GLN A 272 10.98 9.36 26.28
C GLN A 272 10.50 8.57 27.50
N ALA A 273 10.26 7.27 27.30
CA ALA A 273 9.85 6.35 28.36
C ALA A 273 11.04 5.90 29.20
N ALA A 274 10.76 5.51 30.44
CA ALA A 274 11.75 4.88 31.29
C ALA A 274 12.13 3.48 30.80
N SER A 275 13.38 3.10 31.02
CA SER A 275 13.90 1.75 30.74
C SER A 275 14.90 1.35 31.83
N LEU A 276 15.13 0.04 32.00
CA LEU A 276 16.08 -0.49 32.99
C LEU A 276 17.53 -0.17 32.63
N ASN A 277 17.82 -0.08 31.33
CA ASN A 277 19.16 0.09 30.78
C ASN A 277 19.19 1.28 29.80
N PRO A 278 18.98 2.52 30.28
CA PRO A 278 18.97 3.70 29.42
C PRO A 278 20.32 3.95 28.73
N ASN A 279 21.41 3.41 29.30
CA ASN A 279 22.73 3.38 28.69
C ASN A 279 22.73 2.70 27.31
N PHE A 280 21.81 1.76 27.04
CA PHE A 280 21.67 1.16 25.70
C PHE A 280 21.42 2.24 24.63
N ILE A 281 20.57 3.23 24.94
CA ILE A 281 20.26 4.34 24.05
C ILE A 281 21.48 5.23 23.88
N GLU A 282 22.15 5.61 24.97
CA GLU A 282 23.36 6.45 24.94
C GLU A 282 24.49 5.79 24.12
N MET A 283 24.72 4.49 24.31
CA MET A 283 25.69 3.71 23.54
C MET A 283 25.37 3.69 22.04
N THR A 284 24.12 3.89 21.63
CA THR A 284 23.81 4.03 20.21
C THR A 284 24.38 5.30 19.59
N TYR A 285 24.56 6.39 20.35
CA TYR A 285 25.16 7.64 19.85
C TYR A 285 26.68 7.57 19.73
N HIS A 286 27.31 6.56 20.30
CA HIS A 286 28.73 6.27 20.10
C HIS A 286 28.98 5.34 18.91
N ASN A 287 27.95 4.63 18.46
CA ASN A 287 28.01 3.75 17.31
C ASN A 287 27.80 4.52 15.99
N PHE A 288 28.81 4.51 15.13
CA PHE A 288 28.78 5.18 13.81
C PHE A 288 27.54 4.81 12.96
N SER A 289 27.16 3.53 12.97
CA SER A 289 25.98 3.03 12.24
C SER A 289 24.67 3.64 12.73
N THR A 290 24.53 3.90 14.03
CA THR A 290 23.27 4.42 14.60
C THR A 290 23.21 5.94 14.60
N ILE A 291 24.36 6.63 14.67
CA ILE A 291 24.43 8.09 14.40
C ILE A 291 23.88 8.40 13.00
N THR A 292 24.14 7.53 12.02
CA THR A 292 23.61 7.65 10.65
C THR A 292 22.07 7.59 10.61
N LEU A 293 21.45 6.79 11.48
CA LEU A 293 19.99 6.64 11.58
C LEU A 293 19.31 7.78 12.36
N ASN A 294 20.07 8.51 13.18
CA ASN A 294 19.59 9.67 13.94
C ASN A 294 19.52 10.95 13.12
N ASN A 295 20.02 10.95 11.87
CA ASN A 295 19.97 12.11 10.98
C ASN A 295 18.54 12.30 10.41
N THR A 296 17.98 13.49 10.62
CA THR A 296 16.56 13.79 10.35
C THR A 296 16.24 14.03 8.88
N ASN A 297 17.26 14.12 8.03
CA ASN A 297 17.12 14.42 6.60
C ASN A 297 16.32 13.37 5.81
N THR A 298 16.06 12.18 6.37
CA THR A 298 15.20 11.17 5.74
C THR A 298 13.80 11.72 5.40
N VAL A 299 13.27 12.68 6.19
CA VAL A 299 11.96 13.32 5.96
C VAL A 299 11.89 14.09 4.64
N GLN A 300 13.04 14.55 4.13
CA GLN A 300 13.17 15.23 2.84
C GLN A 300 12.65 14.38 1.68
N THR A 301 12.69 13.05 1.78
CA THR A 301 12.13 12.15 0.76
C THR A 301 10.65 12.44 0.49
N PHE A 302 9.85 12.73 1.53
CA PHE A 302 8.43 12.95 1.34
C PHE A 302 8.11 14.32 0.75
N PHE A 303 8.80 15.39 1.18
CA PHE A 303 8.68 16.72 0.57
C PHE A 303 9.02 16.69 -0.92
N PHE A 304 10.10 16.00 -1.28
CA PHE A 304 10.48 15.78 -2.68
C PHE A 304 9.37 15.05 -3.47
N ILE A 305 8.85 13.93 -2.95
CA ILE A 305 7.79 13.14 -3.60
C ILE A 305 6.51 13.98 -3.80
N SER A 306 6.15 14.79 -2.80
CA SER A 306 4.99 15.68 -2.86
C SER A 306 5.13 16.72 -3.98
N GLY A 307 6.25 17.43 -4.03
CA GLY A 307 6.52 18.41 -5.10
C GLY A 307 6.58 17.77 -6.50
N PHE A 308 7.19 16.58 -6.60
CA PHE A 308 7.25 15.81 -7.84
C PHE A 308 5.85 15.44 -8.35
N LEU A 309 5.00 14.85 -7.50
CA LEU A 309 3.65 14.43 -7.89
C LEU A 309 2.70 15.59 -8.14
N LEU A 310 2.88 16.72 -7.46
CA LEU A 310 2.14 17.96 -7.76
C LEU A 310 2.33 18.35 -9.22
N PHE A 311 3.58 18.48 -9.67
CA PHE A 311 3.89 18.88 -11.04
C PHE A 311 3.43 17.83 -12.08
N VAL A 312 3.60 16.53 -11.78
CA VAL A 312 3.10 15.44 -12.63
C VAL A 312 1.59 15.51 -12.83
N THR A 313 0.84 15.88 -11.79
CA THR A 313 -0.62 15.98 -11.83
C THR A 313 -1.10 17.14 -12.70
N ILE A 314 -0.42 18.28 -12.64
CA ILE A 314 -0.81 19.52 -13.32
C ILE A 314 -0.33 19.54 -14.78
N LYS A 315 0.82 18.94 -15.08
CA LYS A 315 1.46 19.02 -16.40
C LYS A 315 0.53 18.70 -17.60
N PRO A 316 -0.34 17.68 -17.57
CA PRO A 316 -1.27 17.40 -18.67
C PRO A 316 -2.25 18.55 -18.96
N MET A 317 -2.58 19.35 -17.95
CA MET A 317 -3.55 20.44 -18.05
C MET A 317 -2.97 21.68 -18.72
N PHE A 318 -1.64 21.85 -18.69
CA PHE A 318 -0.95 22.90 -19.43
C PHE A 318 -1.15 22.77 -20.94
N LYS A 319 -1.29 21.55 -21.47
CA LYS A 319 -1.52 21.33 -22.91
C LYS A 319 -2.93 21.72 -23.37
N LYS A 320 -3.90 21.77 -22.46
CA LYS A 320 -5.31 22.05 -22.77
C LYS A 320 -5.72 23.50 -22.53
N ASN A 321 -4.77 24.37 -22.17
CA ASN A 321 -5.02 25.76 -21.72
C ASN A 321 -6.07 25.87 -20.59
N GLN A 322 -6.27 24.79 -19.84
CA GLN A 322 -7.30 24.70 -18.81
C GLN A 322 -6.80 25.23 -17.46
N PHE A 323 -5.49 25.34 -17.23
CA PHE A 323 -4.98 25.69 -15.91
C PHE A 323 -5.23 27.17 -15.54
N ASN A 324 -6.15 27.40 -14.60
CA ASN A 324 -6.59 28.72 -14.14
C ASN A 324 -6.77 28.77 -12.61
N TYR A 325 -7.17 29.93 -12.08
CA TYR A 325 -7.41 30.11 -10.64
C TYR A 325 -8.48 29.17 -10.06
N LYS A 326 -9.48 28.75 -10.84
CA LYS A 326 -10.52 27.79 -10.39
C LYS A 326 -9.89 26.43 -10.09
N TYR A 327 -8.89 26.01 -10.85
CA TYR A 327 -8.14 24.78 -10.56
C TYR A 327 -7.24 24.89 -9.34
N PHE A 328 -6.71 26.08 -9.04
CA PHE A 328 -6.05 26.33 -7.75
C PHE A 328 -7.02 26.04 -6.60
N CYS A 329 -8.21 26.64 -6.62
CA CYS A 329 -9.23 26.42 -5.58
C CYS A 329 -9.67 24.95 -5.48
N VAL A 330 -9.99 24.30 -6.61
CA VAL A 330 -10.39 22.88 -6.62
C VAL A 330 -9.26 21.97 -6.13
N GLY A 331 -8.02 22.26 -6.50
CA GLY A 331 -6.84 21.50 -6.07
C GLY A 331 -6.60 21.58 -4.56
N VAL A 332 -6.73 22.79 -3.98
CA VAL A 332 -6.62 23.01 -2.53
C VAL A 332 -7.76 22.32 -1.78
N ILE A 333 -9.01 22.50 -2.22
CA ILE A 333 -10.19 21.87 -1.60
C ILE A 333 -10.09 20.34 -1.64
N TYR A 334 -9.71 19.77 -2.79
CA TYR A 334 -9.58 18.32 -2.93
C TYR A 334 -8.50 17.75 -2.01
N ARG A 335 -7.38 18.46 -1.82
CA ARG A 335 -6.31 18.07 -0.91
C ARG A 335 -6.76 18.15 0.55
N TYR A 336 -7.43 19.24 0.94
CA TYR A 336 -7.97 19.42 2.29
C TYR A 336 -8.95 18.31 2.66
N VAL A 337 -9.95 18.04 1.82
CA VAL A 337 -10.97 16.99 2.07
C VAL A 337 -10.36 15.59 2.12
N ARG A 338 -9.23 15.36 1.43
CA ARG A 338 -8.52 14.07 1.49
C ARG A 338 -7.77 13.87 2.82
N LEU A 339 -7.05 14.88 3.29
CA LEU A 339 -6.12 14.75 4.41
C LEU A 339 -6.79 14.96 5.77
N THR A 340 -7.64 15.99 5.88
CA THR A 340 -8.16 16.46 7.17
C THR A 340 -9.08 15.46 7.89
N PRO A 341 -9.96 14.69 7.25
CA PRO A 341 -10.92 13.87 8.01
C PRO A 341 -10.32 12.75 8.87
N PRO A 342 -9.36 11.93 8.39
CA PRO A 342 -8.67 10.98 9.27
C PRO A 342 -7.92 11.63 10.43
N ILE A 343 -7.33 12.82 10.21
CA ILE A 343 -6.69 13.61 11.27
C ILE A 343 -7.74 14.06 12.31
N ALA A 344 -8.86 14.61 11.86
CA ALA A 344 -9.91 15.09 12.76
C ALA A 344 -10.45 13.98 13.68
N PHE A 345 -10.66 12.78 13.14
CA PHE A 345 -11.09 11.63 13.93
C PHE A 345 -10.05 11.20 14.97
N LEU A 346 -8.77 11.17 14.59
CA LEU A 346 -7.69 10.81 15.53
C LEU A 346 -7.46 11.91 16.58
N VAL A 347 -7.54 13.19 16.23
CA VAL A 347 -7.48 14.29 17.20
C VAL A 347 -8.63 14.18 18.21
N LEU A 348 -9.84 13.87 17.75
CA LEU A 348 -10.99 13.65 18.62
C LEU A 348 -10.79 12.45 19.56
N TYR A 349 -10.20 11.35 19.07
CA TYR A 349 -9.85 10.20 19.91
C TYR A 349 -8.81 10.56 20.98
N ASN A 350 -7.73 11.26 20.61
CA ASN A 350 -6.70 11.70 21.55
C ASN A 350 -7.25 12.68 22.59
N ALA A 351 -8.17 13.59 22.20
CA ALA A 351 -8.83 14.53 23.12
C ALA A 351 -9.88 13.90 24.05
N SER A 352 -10.35 12.67 23.77
CA SER A 352 -11.41 11.98 24.51
C SER A 352 -10.89 10.71 25.19
N PHE A 353 -11.02 9.56 24.52
CA PHE A 353 -10.84 8.21 25.09
C PHE A 353 -9.40 7.79 25.32
N MET A 354 -8.41 8.43 24.69
CA MET A 354 -7.02 7.97 24.76
C MET A 354 -6.53 7.87 26.21
N ALA A 355 -6.76 8.90 27.03
CA ALA A 355 -6.31 8.89 28.44
C ALA A 355 -7.01 7.82 29.30
N ASP A 356 -8.18 7.35 28.91
CA ASP A 356 -8.97 6.39 29.69
C ASP A 356 -8.82 4.94 29.21
N SER A 357 -8.11 4.72 28.10
CA SER A 357 -8.00 3.42 27.42
C SER A 357 -6.98 2.44 28.02
N GLY A 358 -6.41 2.77 29.17
CA GLY A 358 -5.36 1.98 29.80
C GLY A 358 -4.87 2.59 31.11
N HIS A 359 -3.93 1.90 31.72
CA HIS A 359 -3.28 2.30 32.97
C HIS A 359 -1.84 1.77 33.00
N GLY A 360 -0.99 2.40 33.80
CA GLY A 360 0.42 2.06 33.94
C GLY A 360 1.20 3.23 34.52
N PRO A 361 2.43 2.98 35.02
CA PRO A 361 3.25 4.00 35.69
C PRO A 361 3.59 5.20 34.80
N PHE A 362 3.70 5.01 33.48
CA PHE A 362 3.94 6.09 32.50
C PHE A 362 2.73 6.35 31.60
N TRP A 363 1.54 5.88 31.97
CA TRP A 363 0.35 6.09 31.16
C TRP A 363 -0.03 7.57 31.10
N LYS A 364 -0.20 8.22 32.26
CA LYS A 364 -0.55 9.65 32.36
C LYS A 364 0.48 10.53 31.63
N PHE A 365 1.76 10.23 31.79
CA PHE A 365 2.88 10.88 31.09
C PHE A 365 2.61 11.02 29.57
N PHE A 366 2.19 9.94 28.91
CA PHE A 366 1.95 9.96 27.47
C PHE A 366 0.52 10.36 27.08
N SER A 367 -0.50 9.81 27.74
CA SER A 367 -1.89 9.87 27.27
C SER A 367 -2.61 11.12 27.75
N GLU A 368 -2.39 11.53 29.00
CA GLU A 368 -3.06 12.70 29.58
C GLU A 368 -2.45 14.00 29.07
N ALA A 369 -1.13 14.04 28.89
CA ALA A 369 -0.46 15.17 28.26
C ALA A 369 -0.96 15.40 26.82
N GLU A 370 -1.01 14.34 26.02
CA GLU A 370 -1.52 14.40 24.65
C GLU A 370 -3.00 14.83 24.62
N ARG A 371 -3.83 14.31 25.54
CA ARG A 371 -5.23 14.74 25.70
C ARG A 371 -5.32 16.24 25.94
N THR A 372 -4.53 16.78 26.86
CA THR A 372 -4.54 18.21 27.19
C THR A 372 -4.09 19.09 26.02
N PHE A 373 -3.04 18.70 25.30
CA PHE A 373 -2.60 19.42 24.10
C PHE A 373 -3.62 19.34 22.95
N CYS A 374 -4.30 18.20 22.79
CA CYS A 374 -5.37 18.07 21.81
C CYS A 374 -6.62 18.87 22.15
N ARG A 375 -7.01 18.97 23.43
CA ARG A 375 -8.16 19.81 23.83
C ARG A 375 -7.91 21.31 23.62
N THR A 376 -6.67 21.76 23.71
CA THR A 376 -6.28 23.17 23.54
C THR A 376 -5.99 23.55 22.08
N SER A 377 -5.27 22.69 21.35
CA SER A 377 -4.72 23.01 20.02
C SER A 377 -5.29 22.18 18.87
N TRP A 378 -6.42 21.47 19.03
CA TRP A 378 -7.03 20.63 17.97
C TRP A 378 -7.26 21.37 16.65
N TRP A 379 -7.69 22.63 16.71
CA TRP A 379 -8.05 23.43 15.55
C TRP A 379 -6.84 23.72 14.65
N ALA A 380 -5.64 23.86 15.23
CA ALA A 380 -4.41 24.10 14.48
C ALA A 380 -4.03 22.91 13.59
N ASN A 381 -4.32 21.68 14.03
CA ASN A 381 -4.15 20.46 13.23
C ASN A 381 -5.14 20.38 12.07
N LEU A 382 -6.39 20.82 12.26
CA LEU A 382 -7.38 20.80 11.19
C LEU A 382 -7.07 21.83 10.08
N LEU A 383 -6.52 22.97 10.47
CA LEU A 383 -6.09 24.04 9.56
C LEU A 383 -4.70 23.79 8.95
N HIS A 384 -3.99 22.72 9.34
CA HIS A 384 -2.63 22.40 8.87
C HIS A 384 -1.61 23.52 9.17
N ILE A 385 -1.68 24.11 10.37
CA ILE A 385 -0.81 25.20 10.85
C ILE A 385 -0.21 24.94 12.24
N ASN A 386 -0.29 23.70 12.73
CA ASN A 386 0.23 23.31 14.05
C ASN A 386 1.75 23.47 14.18
N ASN A 387 2.49 23.56 13.08
CA ASN A 387 3.94 23.84 13.07
C ASN A 387 4.30 25.33 13.20
N ILE A 388 3.29 26.23 13.22
CA ILE A 388 3.49 27.69 13.31
C ILE A 388 2.82 28.26 14.57
N VAL A 389 1.63 27.75 14.93
CA VAL A 389 0.83 28.26 16.05
C VAL A 389 0.79 27.24 17.20
N ASN A 390 0.86 27.72 18.45
CA ASN A 390 0.87 26.92 19.68
C ASN A 390 1.86 25.75 19.61
N THR A 391 3.06 26.03 19.11
CA THR A 391 4.10 25.02 18.86
C THR A 391 4.63 24.42 20.15
N ASP A 392 4.46 25.10 21.28
CA ASP A 392 4.77 24.66 22.63
C ASP A 392 3.71 23.70 23.22
N GLN A 393 2.57 23.50 22.55
CA GLN A 393 1.46 22.60 22.94
C GLN A 393 0.86 21.92 21.70
N MET A 394 1.72 21.32 20.87
CA MET A 394 1.27 20.64 19.66
C MET A 394 0.53 19.35 19.98
N CYS A 395 -0.76 19.32 19.65
CA CYS A 395 -1.50 18.06 19.53
C CYS A 395 -0.91 17.22 18.39
N MET A 396 -0.66 15.94 18.63
CA MET A 396 -0.11 14.98 17.68
C MET A 396 1.14 15.51 16.97
N VAL A 397 2.22 15.67 17.73
CA VAL A 397 3.47 16.32 17.29
C VAL A 397 3.92 15.91 15.89
N HIS A 398 3.83 14.64 15.49
CA HIS A 398 4.24 14.15 14.17
C HIS A 398 3.49 14.80 12.99
N LEU A 399 2.31 15.40 13.19
CA LEU A 399 1.55 16.05 12.12
C LEU A 399 2.19 17.34 11.60
N TRP A 400 3.25 17.85 12.25
CA TRP A 400 4.04 18.99 11.76
C TRP A 400 4.42 18.86 10.27
N TYR A 401 4.75 17.64 9.84
CA TYR A 401 5.13 17.35 8.46
C TYR A 401 3.94 17.53 7.50
N VAL A 402 2.74 17.08 7.86
CA VAL A 402 1.53 17.20 7.01
C VAL A 402 1.14 18.67 6.86
N ALA A 403 1.30 19.45 7.93
CA ALA A 403 1.12 20.90 7.91
C ALA A 403 2.11 21.59 6.96
N ALA A 404 3.41 21.35 7.16
CA ALA A 404 4.45 21.89 6.29
C ALA A 404 4.26 21.47 4.81
N ASP A 405 3.93 20.20 4.53
CA ASP A 405 3.69 19.69 3.18
C ASP A 405 2.46 20.34 2.50
N THR A 406 1.42 20.65 3.28
CA THR A 406 0.22 21.34 2.79
C THR A 406 0.50 22.81 2.50
N GLN A 407 1.27 23.49 3.36
CA GLN A 407 1.74 24.87 3.15
C GLN A 407 2.59 24.95 1.87
N LEU A 408 3.57 24.06 1.71
CA LEU A 408 4.43 23.98 0.53
C LEU A 408 3.66 23.61 -0.75
N PHE A 409 2.62 22.78 -0.64
CA PHE A 409 1.74 22.47 -1.77
C PHE A 409 0.97 23.71 -2.24
N ILE A 410 0.38 24.48 -1.34
CA ILE A 410 -0.36 25.70 -1.69
C ILE A 410 0.60 26.71 -2.34
N PHE A 411 1.75 26.94 -1.72
CA PHE A 411 2.80 27.82 -2.25
C PHE A 411 3.27 27.39 -3.65
N THR A 412 3.58 26.10 -3.84
CA THR A 412 4.09 25.59 -5.11
C THR A 412 3.01 25.54 -6.20
N LEU A 413 1.76 25.26 -5.82
CA LEU A 413 0.62 25.32 -6.74
C LEU A 413 0.42 26.75 -7.26
N LEU A 414 0.51 27.75 -6.38
CA LEU A 414 0.49 29.17 -6.76
C LEU A 414 1.66 29.52 -7.68
N LEU A 415 2.89 29.09 -7.33
CA LEU A 415 4.07 29.26 -8.18
C LEU A 415 3.83 28.66 -9.58
N CYS A 416 3.24 27.47 -9.68
CA CYS A 416 2.90 26.85 -10.97
C CYS A 416 1.87 27.68 -11.77
N VAL A 417 0.89 28.33 -11.12
CA VAL A 417 -0.06 29.24 -11.77
C VAL A 417 0.65 30.46 -12.34
N ILE A 418 1.58 31.05 -11.58
CA ILE A 418 2.38 32.19 -12.02
C ILE A 418 3.30 31.79 -13.19
N MET A 419 3.98 30.65 -13.08
CA MET A 419 4.84 30.11 -14.16
C MET A 419 4.06 29.83 -15.44
N PHE A 420 2.80 29.41 -15.33
CA PHE A 420 1.93 29.19 -16.47
C PHE A 420 1.49 30.51 -17.11
N LYS A 421 1.11 31.51 -16.29
CA LYS A 421 0.74 32.86 -16.75
C LYS A 421 1.91 33.57 -17.45
N PHE A 422 3.12 33.45 -16.93
CA PHE A 422 4.34 34.08 -17.46
C PHE A 422 5.30 33.06 -18.09
N TRP A 423 4.80 32.30 -19.08
CA TRP A 423 5.51 31.16 -19.67
C TRP A 423 6.93 31.47 -20.18
N ASN A 424 7.16 32.66 -20.75
CA ASN A 424 8.47 33.06 -21.26
C ASN A 424 9.51 33.26 -20.15
N TYR A 425 9.07 33.68 -18.97
CA TYR A 425 9.94 33.97 -17.82
C TYR A 425 10.01 32.84 -16.79
N ARG A 426 9.31 31.72 -17.01
CA ARG A 426 9.17 30.61 -16.05
C ARG A 426 10.49 30.07 -15.48
N LYS A 427 11.57 30.04 -16.28
CA LYS A 427 12.89 29.54 -15.83
C LYS A 427 13.52 30.51 -14.83
N TYR A 428 13.40 31.80 -15.09
CA TYR A 428 13.88 32.86 -14.20
C TYR A 428 13.05 32.94 -12.92
N ILE A 429 11.71 32.87 -13.04
CA ILE A 429 10.80 32.85 -11.88
C ILE A 429 11.08 31.64 -10.98
N PHE A 430 11.21 30.45 -11.56
CA PHE A 430 11.49 29.26 -10.78
C PHE A 430 12.90 29.32 -10.17
N GLY A 431 13.90 29.75 -10.94
CA GLY A 431 15.28 29.90 -10.49
C GLY A 431 15.44 30.91 -9.34
N SER A 432 14.73 32.05 -9.41
CA SER A 432 14.77 33.08 -8.37
C SER A 432 14.14 32.59 -7.07
N VAL A 433 12.99 31.91 -7.14
CA VAL A 433 12.32 31.34 -5.97
C VAL A 433 13.13 30.21 -5.34
N PHE A 434 13.75 29.37 -6.17
CA PHE A 434 14.65 28.33 -5.68
C PHE A 434 15.87 28.94 -4.96
N PHE A 435 16.54 29.91 -5.56
CA PHE A 435 17.69 30.57 -4.94
C PHE A 435 17.31 31.30 -3.65
N SER A 436 16.19 32.04 -3.64
CA SER A 436 15.71 32.72 -2.43
C SER A 436 15.42 31.73 -1.30
N SER A 437 14.94 30.52 -1.60
CA SER A 437 14.71 29.51 -0.56
C SER A 437 16.01 29.03 0.10
N LEU A 438 17.11 28.94 -0.66
CA LEU A 438 18.43 28.59 -0.12
C LEU A 438 19.00 29.73 0.74
N VAL A 439 18.83 30.98 0.28
CA VAL A 439 19.25 32.17 1.03
C VAL A 439 18.48 32.29 2.34
N VAL A 440 17.16 32.14 2.32
CA VAL A 440 16.35 32.19 3.54
C VAL A 440 16.81 31.13 4.54
N HIS A 441 17.01 29.89 4.08
CA HIS A 441 17.51 28.83 4.95
C HIS A 441 18.90 29.16 5.53
N PHE A 442 19.84 29.65 4.70
CA PHE A 442 21.16 30.08 5.18
C PHE A 442 21.07 31.20 6.23
N VAL A 443 20.29 32.24 5.94
CA VAL A 443 20.16 33.42 6.80
C VAL A 443 19.53 33.05 8.14
N THR A 444 18.44 32.28 8.14
CA THR A 444 17.79 31.85 9.41
C THR A 444 18.72 30.98 10.23
N HIS A 445 19.49 30.10 9.59
CA HIS A 445 20.43 29.21 10.29
C HIS A 445 21.61 29.97 10.88
N TYR A 446 22.14 30.98 10.16
CA TYR A 446 23.23 31.82 10.63
C TYR A 446 22.81 32.76 11.76
N LEU A 447 21.69 33.46 11.63
CA LEU A 447 21.24 34.44 12.64
C LEU A 447 20.89 33.79 13.97
N ASN A 448 20.34 32.58 13.94
CA ASN A 448 19.92 31.87 15.14
C ASN A 448 21.04 30.99 15.76
N GLY A 449 22.22 30.92 15.14
CA GLY A 449 23.38 30.21 15.70
C GLY A 449 23.17 28.71 15.84
N HIS A 450 22.66 28.04 14.80
CA HIS A 450 22.28 26.64 14.84
C HIS A 450 23.39 25.69 14.34
N ASP A 451 23.34 24.41 14.77
CA ASP A 451 24.24 23.35 14.32
C ASP A 451 23.93 22.92 12.87
N GLY A 452 24.95 22.51 12.11
CA GLY A 452 24.83 22.25 10.67
C GLY A 452 23.96 21.04 10.28
N ILE A 453 23.48 20.28 11.27
CA ILE A 453 22.39 19.32 11.15
C ILE A 453 21.51 19.45 12.39
N PHE A 454 20.23 19.07 12.27
CA PHE A 454 19.38 19.00 13.44
C PHE A 454 19.77 17.82 14.35
N LEU A 455 20.27 18.13 15.55
CA LEU A 455 20.70 17.14 16.53
C LEU A 455 19.57 16.77 17.50
N PHE A 456 19.20 15.49 17.54
CA PHE A 456 18.32 14.93 18.55
C PHE A 456 19.17 14.29 19.65
N SER A 457 19.65 15.10 20.60
CA SER A 457 20.31 14.56 21.80
C SER A 457 19.34 13.74 22.65
N PRO A 458 19.80 12.76 23.44
CA PRO A 458 18.93 11.92 24.27
C PRO A 458 18.00 12.76 25.15
N GLU A 459 18.55 13.77 25.83
CA GLU A 459 17.80 14.66 26.71
C GLU A 459 16.75 15.49 25.95
N LYS A 460 17.08 15.96 24.74
CA LYS A 460 16.12 16.71 23.89
C LYS A 460 14.98 15.81 23.41
N ARG A 461 15.20 14.51 23.21
CA ARG A 461 14.13 13.55 22.88
C ARG A 461 13.20 13.34 24.06
N ARG A 462 13.77 13.18 25.27
CA ARG A 462 13.04 12.98 26.52
C ARG A 462 12.07 14.14 26.79
N SER A 463 12.52 15.38 26.59
CA SER A 463 11.71 16.59 26.84
C SER A 463 10.67 16.91 25.76
N LEU A 464 10.78 16.34 24.56
CA LEU A 464 9.95 16.70 23.39
C LEU A 464 8.45 16.36 23.55
N VAL A 465 8.08 15.61 24.60
CA VAL A 465 6.67 15.38 24.95
C VAL A 465 6.00 16.66 25.42
N TYR A 466 6.72 17.54 26.15
CA TYR A 466 6.16 18.73 26.81
C TYR A 466 6.68 20.05 26.27
N ASP A 467 7.89 20.04 25.73
CA ASP A 467 8.57 21.27 25.32
C ASP A 467 9.22 21.07 23.95
N ILE A 468 8.60 21.72 22.96
CA ILE A 468 9.19 21.92 21.66
C ILE A 468 9.94 23.24 21.73
N SER A 469 11.24 23.15 22.03
CA SER A 469 12.13 24.30 22.05
C SER A 469 11.98 25.11 20.76
N GLU A 470 12.05 26.44 20.85
CA GLU A 470 12.01 27.35 19.69
C GLU A 470 13.01 26.94 18.58
N ASP A 471 14.20 26.48 18.97
CA ASP A 471 15.22 25.87 18.11
C ASP A 471 14.69 24.68 17.27
N THR A 472 13.91 23.79 17.88
CA THR A 472 13.29 22.63 17.19
C THR A 472 12.24 23.06 16.18
N GLN A 473 11.43 24.06 16.53
CA GLN A 473 10.43 24.60 15.61
C GLN A 473 11.10 25.22 14.39
N GLN A 474 12.12 26.06 14.59
CA GLN A 474 12.75 26.83 13.52
C GLN A 474 13.68 25.98 12.63
N ASN A 475 14.39 25.00 13.19
CA ASN A 475 15.35 24.16 12.44
C ASN A 475 14.81 22.87 11.88
N TYR A 476 13.60 22.46 12.27
CA TYR A 476 13.09 21.18 11.84
C TYR A 476 11.65 21.25 11.34
N PHE A 477 10.75 21.88 12.09
CA PHE A 477 9.32 21.93 11.75
C PHE A 477 8.93 23.03 10.76
N ALA A 478 9.79 24.04 10.59
CA ALA A 478 9.54 25.15 9.70
C ALA A 478 9.38 24.75 8.23
N PRO A 479 8.41 25.31 7.48
CA PRO A 479 8.25 25.01 6.06
C PRO A 479 9.35 25.61 5.19
N TYR A 480 9.93 26.76 5.58
CA TYR A 480 10.88 27.50 4.75
C TYR A 480 12.20 26.74 4.53
N ILE A 481 12.74 26.06 5.55
CA ILE A 481 13.96 25.24 5.43
C ILE A 481 13.75 24.03 4.48
N ASN A 482 12.52 23.54 4.38
CA ASN A 482 12.13 22.36 3.59
C ASN A 482 11.77 22.72 2.14
N THR A 483 11.66 24.03 1.82
CA THR A 483 11.19 24.52 0.52
C THR A 483 12.11 24.11 -0.63
N GLY A 484 13.43 24.19 -0.45
CA GLY A 484 14.40 23.89 -1.51
C GLY A 484 14.26 22.46 -2.03
N ASN A 485 14.13 21.49 -1.14
CA ASN A 485 13.98 20.10 -1.51
C ASN A 485 12.59 19.76 -2.09
N TYR A 486 11.53 20.45 -1.67
CA TYR A 486 10.21 20.38 -2.33
C TYR A 486 10.29 20.88 -3.79
N LEU A 487 10.98 22.00 -4.02
CA LEU A 487 11.23 22.55 -5.35
C LEU A 487 12.14 21.64 -6.19
N LEU A 488 13.12 20.95 -5.59
CA LEU A 488 13.88 19.90 -6.28
C LEU A 488 12.97 18.75 -6.75
N GLY A 489 11.90 18.44 -6.02
CA GLY A 489 10.83 17.54 -6.49
C GLY A 489 10.19 18.01 -7.80
N VAL A 490 9.86 19.30 -7.87
CA VAL A 490 9.32 19.94 -9.08
C VAL A 490 10.35 19.91 -10.22
N CYS A 491 11.62 20.23 -9.95
CA CYS A 491 12.73 20.10 -10.90
C CYS A 491 12.85 18.67 -11.43
N GLY A 492 12.84 17.68 -10.55
CA GLY A 492 12.92 16.27 -10.91
C GLY A 492 11.77 15.85 -11.82
N ALA A 493 10.56 16.37 -11.59
CA ALA A 493 9.42 16.14 -12.46
C ALA A 493 9.58 16.83 -13.82
N MET A 494 10.12 18.06 -13.87
CA MET A 494 10.43 18.76 -15.13
C MET A 494 11.49 18.00 -15.94
N LEU A 495 12.55 17.53 -15.30
CA LEU A 495 13.60 16.71 -15.95
C LEU A 495 13.05 15.38 -16.44
N TYR A 496 12.19 14.72 -15.66
CA TYR A 496 11.49 13.50 -16.08
C TYR A 496 10.68 13.73 -17.35
N PHE A 497 9.85 14.79 -17.40
CA PHE A 497 9.10 15.12 -18.61
C PHE A 497 10.00 15.56 -19.77
N HIS A 498 11.11 16.25 -19.50
CA HIS A 498 12.07 16.63 -20.53
C HIS A 498 12.69 15.38 -21.18
N CYS A 499 13.21 14.44 -20.38
CA CYS A 499 13.74 13.17 -20.88
C CYS A 499 12.68 12.38 -21.65
N LYS A 500 11.44 12.32 -21.13
CA LYS A 500 10.33 11.62 -21.79
C LYS A 500 9.93 12.26 -23.12
N ASN A 501 9.85 13.59 -23.20
CA ASN A 501 9.49 14.31 -24.43
C ASN A 501 10.62 14.28 -25.46
N ALA A 502 11.88 14.43 -25.03
CA ALA A 502 13.07 14.36 -25.87
C ALA A 502 13.46 12.90 -26.22
N LYS A 503 12.71 11.90 -25.71
CA LYS A 503 12.98 10.46 -25.88
C LYS A 503 14.40 10.04 -25.44
N ILE A 504 14.99 10.79 -24.51
CA ILE A 504 16.30 10.50 -23.94
C ILE A 504 16.15 9.37 -22.93
N ASN A 505 16.79 8.24 -23.20
CA ASN A 505 16.87 7.13 -22.24
C ASN A 505 18.22 7.18 -21.51
N LEU A 506 18.21 7.68 -20.27
CA LEU A 506 19.42 7.72 -19.42
C LEU A 506 19.96 6.32 -19.11
N GLY A 507 19.10 5.29 -19.19
CA GLY A 507 19.50 3.88 -19.04
C GLY A 507 20.46 3.36 -20.12
N ASN A 508 20.70 4.10 -21.20
CA ASN A 508 21.70 3.73 -22.21
C ASN A 508 23.13 4.14 -21.79
N SER A 509 23.28 5.09 -20.87
CA SER A 509 24.58 5.58 -20.41
C SER A 509 25.11 4.70 -19.28
N LYS A 510 26.27 4.06 -19.49
CA LYS A 510 26.97 3.30 -18.44
C LYS A 510 27.33 4.19 -17.25
N LEU A 511 27.75 5.43 -17.51
CA LEU A 511 28.07 6.41 -16.48
C LEU A 511 26.85 6.71 -15.59
N PHE A 512 25.67 6.92 -16.19
CA PHE A 512 24.45 7.18 -15.42
C PHE A 512 24.04 5.98 -14.56
N ILE A 513 24.17 4.76 -15.07
CA ILE A 513 23.88 3.54 -14.28
C ILE A 513 24.82 3.45 -13.07
N VAL A 514 26.12 3.74 -13.24
CA VAL A 514 27.09 3.76 -12.14
C VAL A 514 26.70 4.82 -11.11
N ILE A 515 26.40 6.05 -11.55
CA ILE A 515 25.94 7.14 -10.67
C ILE A 515 24.68 6.72 -9.91
N TRP A 516 23.72 6.08 -10.57
CA TRP A 516 22.47 5.65 -9.95
C TRP A 516 22.68 4.59 -8.85
N TYR A 517 23.54 3.58 -9.09
CA TYR A 517 23.87 2.60 -8.05
C TYR A 517 24.69 3.20 -6.90
N LEU A 518 25.57 4.16 -7.19
CA LEU A 518 26.34 4.89 -6.17
C LEU A 518 25.48 5.89 -5.37
N THR A 519 24.30 6.26 -5.87
CA THR A 519 23.44 7.27 -5.22
C THR A 519 23.03 6.87 -3.80
N ILE A 520 22.62 5.62 -3.57
CA ILE A 520 22.19 5.16 -2.23
C ILE A 520 23.39 5.09 -1.26
N PRO A 521 24.55 4.47 -1.61
CA PRO A 521 25.74 4.52 -0.79
C PRO A 521 26.21 5.95 -0.48
N LEU A 522 26.25 6.83 -1.49
CA LEU A 522 26.65 8.23 -1.30
C LEU A 522 25.70 8.98 -0.37
N ALA A 523 24.39 8.77 -0.50
CA ALA A 523 23.41 9.34 0.41
C ALA A 523 23.66 8.89 1.86
N HIS A 524 23.92 7.59 2.08
CA HIS A 524 24.26 7.08 3.41
C HIS A 524 25.60 7.61 3.93
N ILE A 525 26.63 7.74 3.08
CA ILE A 525 27.92 8.32 3.46
C ILE A 525 27.73 9.78 3.88
N VAL A 526 26.97 10.58 3.13
CA VAL A 526 26.69 11.98 3.50
C VAL A 526 25.97 12.06 4.85
N LEU A 527 24.97 11.21 5.09
CA LEU A 527 24.28 11.15 6.39
C LEU A 527 25.21 10.73 7.54
N ALA A 528 26.04 9.71 7.30
CA ALA A 528 26.94 9.15 8.29
C ALA A 528 28.06 10.12 8.67
N VAL A 529 28.69 10.75 7.67
CA VAL A 529 29.78 11.71 7.87
C VAL A 529 29.25 12.99 8.51
N SER A 530 28.14 13.56 8.02
CA SER A 530 27.55 14.74 8.66
C SER A 530 27.11 14.46 10.10
N GLY A 531 26.45 13.33 10.35
CA GLY A 531 26.12 12.88 11.70
C GLY A 531 27.36 12.75 12.59
N TYR A 532 28.38 12.02 12.13
CA TYR A 532 29.61 11.82 12.89
C TYR A 532 30.30 13.13 13.26
N ILE A 533 30.44 14.07 12.32
CA ILE A 533 31.09 15.36 12.56
C ILE A 533 30.34 16.14 13.64
N PHE A 534 29.03 16.36 13.48
CA PHE A 534 28.29 17.23 14.39
C PHE A 534 27.96 16.60 15.75
N TYR A 535 27.96 15.26 15.88
CA TYR A 535 27.84 14.61 17.19
C TYR A 535 29.16 14.52 17.97
N ASN A 536 30.33 14.53 17.32
CA ASN A 536 31.63 14.38 17.99
C ASN A 536 32.38 15.70 18.21
N TYR A 537 32.12 16.71 17.38
CA TYR A 537 32.82 17.98 17.46
C TYR A 537 31.86 19.10 17.86
N TYR A 538 32.37 20.02 18.68
CA TYR A 538 31.71 21.28 19.01
C TYR A 538 32.27 22.36 18.09
N PHE A 539 31.39 23.21 17.58
CA PHE A 539 31.73 24.32 16.69
C PHE A 539 31.31 25.63 17.34
N ASP A 540 32.09 26.68 17.12
CA ASP A 540 31.71 28.03 17.54
C ASP A 540 30.56 28.53 16.64
N LEU A 541 29.46 28.95 17.26
CA LEU A 541 28.25 29.42 16.59
C LEU A 541 28.03 30.91 16.90
N PRO A 542 27.58 31.73 15.93
CA PRO A 542 27.21 31.37 14.57
C PRO A 542 28.42 31.21 13.63
N SER A 543 28.36 30.22 12.72
CA SER A 543 29.44 29.95 11.74
C SER A 543 28.90 29.85 10.32
N ILE A 544 29.57 30.57 9.39
CA ILE A 544 29.21 30.58 7.96
C ILE A 544 29.33 29.17 7.37
N TRP A 545 30.40 28.44 7.69
CA TRP A 545 30.65 27.09 7.17
C TRP A 545 29.63 26.08 7.68
N VAL A 546 29.23 26.21 8.94
CA VAL A 546 28.21 25.35 9.55
C VAL A 546 26.85 25.60 8.88
N SER A 547 26.45 26.85 8.67
CA SER A 547 25.19 27.20 7.99
C SER A 547 25.17 26.80 6.51
N LEU A 548 26.30 26.93 5.79
CA LEU A 548 26.40 26.42 4.41
C LEU A 548 26.25 24.90 4.36
N THR A 549 26.81 24.19 5.34
CA THR A 549 26.70 22.73 5.46
C THR A 549 25.24 22.32 5.68
N ALA A 550 24.48 23.03 6.53
CA ALA A 550 23.06 22.77 6.74
C ALA A 550 22.25 22.86 5.45
N VAL A 551 22.42 23.94 4.70
CA VAL A 551 21.74 24.15 3.43
C VAL A 551 22.12 23.05 2.43
N PHE A 552 23.40 22.70 2.34
CA PHE A 552 23.88 21.68 1.40
C PHE A 552 23.38 20.28 1.74
N VAL A 553 23.56 19.82 2.99
CA VAL A 553 23.20 18.47 3.44
C VAL A 553 21.69 18.24 3.34
N GLN A 554 20.87 19.26 3.58
CA GLN A 554 19.42 19.13 3.46
C GLN A 554 18.95 19.08 2.00
N ASN A 555 19.57 19.85 1.09
CA ASN A 555 19.14 19.93 -0.32
C ASN A 555 19.79 18.88 -1.23
N ILE A 556 20.98 18.35 -0.91
CA ILE A 556 21.62 17.27 -1.68
C ILE A 556 20.74 16.01 -1.72
N TRP A 557 19.90 15.83 -0.71
CA TRP A 557 18.90 14.75 -0.67
C TRP A 557 17.92 14.79 -1.85
N GLY A 558 17.47 15.98 -2.25
CA GLY A 558 16.59 16.16 -3.40
C GLY A 558 17.27 15.85 -4.73
N VAL A 559 18.59 16.07 -4.81
CA VAL A 559 19.40 15.68 -5.97
C VAL A 559 19.49 14.16 -6.06
N PHE A 560 19.79 13.48 -4.96
CA PHE A 560 19.79 12.01 -4.92
C PHE A 560 18.42 11.43 -5.26
N ALA A 561 17.34 11.99 -4.70
CA ALA A 561 15.98 11.57 -5.02
C ALA A 561 15.63 11.78 -6.50
N THR A 562 16.08 12.88 -7.10
CA THR A 562 15.93 13.15 -8.54
C THR A 562 16.63 12.08 -9.38
N ILE A 563 17.90 11.77 -9.08
CA ILE A 563 18.67 10.73 -9.77
C ILE A 563 17.97 9.38 -9.64
N LEU A 564 17.48 9.04 -8.44
CA LEU A 564 16.74 7.80 -8.19
C LEU A 564 15.49 7.71 -9.06
N VAL A 565 14.61 8.72 -9.04
CA VAL A 565 13.37 8.73 -9.84
C VAL A 565 13.66 8.68 -11.35
N LEU A 566 14.67 9.40 -11.83
CA LEU A 566 15.09 9.33 -13.23
C LEU A 566 15.61 7.93 -13.61
N GLY A 567 16.33 7.25 -12.72
CA GLY A 567 16.76 5.88 -12.97
C GLY A 567 15.61 4.86 -12.90
N PHE A 568 14.68 4.99 -11.95
CA PHE A 568 13.50 4.12 -11.90
C PHE A 568 12.58 4.30 -13.11
N SER A 569 12.49 5.51 -13.66
CA SER A 569 11.73 5.78 -14.89
C SER A 569 12.47 5.39 -16.18
N SER A 570 13.81 5.31 -16.15
CA SER A 570 14.65 4.94 -17.30
C SER A 570 14.57 3.44 -17.65
N LYS A 571 14.82 3.10 -18.92
CA LYS A 571 14.75 1.73 -19.41
C LYS A 571 16.13 1.04 -19.27
N PHE A 572 16.41 0.49 -18.09
CA PHE A 572 17.48 -0.47 -17.86
C PHE A 572 17.04 -1.52 -16.82
N ARG A 573 17.72 -2.67 -16.80
CA ARG A 573 17.40 -3.77 -15.88
C ARG A 573 18.16 -3.57 -14.56
N SER A 574 17.43 -3.55 -13.45
CA SER A 574 18.00 -3.48 -12.10
C SER A 574 17.18 -4.34 -11.13
N PRO A 575 17.81 -5.15 -10.26
CA PRO A 575 17.11 -5.87 -9.19
C PRO A 575 16.31 -4.93 -8.28
N ALA A 576 16.86 -3.75 -7.95
CA ALA A 576 16.19 -2.75 -7.13
C ALA A 576 14.92 -2.22 -7.79
N LYS A 577 14.94 -2.02 -9.13
CA LYS A 577 13.75 -1.62 -9.90
C LYS A 577 12.69 -2.72 -9.94
N ASN A 578 13.08 -4.00 -10.01
CA ASN A 578 12.13 -5.11 -9.97
C ASN A 578 11.46 -5.21 -8.58
N PHE A 579 12.23 -5.08 -7.50
CA PHE A 579 11.71 -5.07 -6.14
C PHE A 579 10.72 -3.92 -5.92
N CYS A 580 11.10 -2.68 -6.24
CA CYS A 580 10.26 -1.50 -6.00
C CYS A 580 8.97 -1.48 -6.85
N ASN A 581 8.87 -2.30 -7.89
CA ASN A 581 7.67 -2.42 -8.72
C ASN A 581 6.71 -3.52 -8.21
N TRP A 582 6.91 -4.05 -7.00
CA TRP A 582 6.00 -5.03 -6.41
C TRP A 582 4.55 -4.51 -6.31
N SER A 583 3.60 -5.21 -6.92
CA SER A 583 2.16 -5.00 -6.74
C SER A 583 1.68 -5.01 -5.27
N ILE A 584 2.41 -5.62 -4.34
CA ILE A 584 2.10 -5.62 -2.90
C ILE A 584 2.21 -4.20 -2.34
N PHE A 585 3.13 -3.39 -2.89
CA PHE A 585 3.27 -1.99 -2.49
C PHE A 585 2.09 -1.14 -2.97
N THR A 586 1.24 -1.59 -3.91
CA THR A 586 0.06 -0.81 -4.32
C THR A 586 -0.96 -0.65 -3.18
N PRO A 587 -1.54 -1.71 -2.57
CA PRO A 587 -2.43 -1.54 -1.43
C PRO A 587 -1.70 -0.99 -0.19
N LEU A 588 -0.46 -1.40 0.06
CA LEU A 588 0.32 -0.93 1.21
C LEU A 588 0.66 0.57 1.14
N SER A 589 1.01 1.08 -0.05
CA SER A 589 1.28 2.51 -0.27
C SER A 589 0.04 3.38 -0.08
N ARG A 590 -1.17 2.83 -0.29
CA ARG A 590 -2.44 3.55 -0.06
C ARG A 590 -2.77 3.64 1.42
N LEU A 591 -2.37 2.64 2.22
CA LEU A 591 -2.50 2.68 3.68
C LEU A 591 -1.42 3.53 4.35
N THR A 592 -0.34 3.88 3.64
CA THR A 592 0.82 4.60 4.19
C THR A 592 0.44 5.92 4.87
N TYR A 593 -0.56 6.64 4.33
CA TYR A 593 -1.08 7.84 4.98
C TYR A 593 -1.75 7.53 6.31
N GLY A 594 -2.68 6.57 6.35
CA GLY A 594 -3.33 6.14 7.59
C GLY A 594 -2.32 5.65 8.63
N ILE A 595 -1.33 4.85 8.21
CA ILE A 595 -0.25 4.35 9.07
C ILE A 595 0.51 5.52 9.69
N TYR A 596 0.90 6.50 8.87
CA TYR A 596 1.65 7.67 9.33
C TYR A 596 0.84 8.53 10.31
N VAL A 597 -0.45 8.76 10.06
CA VAL A 597 -1.24 9.60 10.97
C VAL A 597 -1.51 8.87 12.30
N SER A 598 -1.68 7.54 12.30
CA SER A 598 -2.04 6.79 13.51
C SER A 598 -0.87 6.28 14.35
N HIS A 599 0.37 6.19 13.83
CA HIS A 599 1.43 5.43 14.50
C HIS A 599 1.78 5.92 15.92
N LEU A 600 1.96 7.23 16.17
CA LEU A 600 2.27 7.72 17.52
C LEU A 600 1.10 7.57 18.50
N THR A 601 -0.14 7.65 18.00
CA THR A 601 -1.36 7.35 18.77
C THR A 601 -1.38 5.90 19.27
N ILE A 602 -0.62 5.00 18.63
CA ILE A 602 -0.50 3.60 19.03
C ILE A 602 0.78 3.36 19.85
N VAL A 603 1.91 3.92 19.43
CA VAL A 603 3.23 3.74 20.09
C VAL A 603 3.17 4.19 21.54
N ARG A 604 2.72 5.42 21.78
CA ARG A 604 2.79 6.06 23.11
C ARG A 604 1.97 5.32 24.17
N PRO A 605 0.69 4.94 23.91
CA PRO A 605 -0.06 4.07 24.81
C PRO A 605 0.63 2.74 25.12
N LEU A 606 1.19 2.06 24.12
CA LEU A 606 1.88 0.78 24.33
C LEU A 606 3.10 0.90 25.23
N LEU A 607 3.81 2.03 25.18
CA LEU A 607 4.91 2.33 26.09
C LEU A 607 4.41 2.69 27.49
N GLY A 608 3.32 3.47 27.59
CA GLY A 608 2.74 3.89 28.88
C GLY A 608 2.11 2.77 29.70
N GLN A 609 1.62 1.70 29.05
CA GLN A 609 1.02 0.52 29.71
C GLN A 609 2.04 -0.46 30.30
N GLN A 610 3.34 -0.23 30.11
CA GLN A 610 4.35 -1.13 30.64
C GLN A 610 4.38 -1.02 32.17
N MET A 611 3.95 -2.08 32.83
CA MET A 611 3.91 -2.17 34.31
C MET A 611 5.30 -2.24 34.94
N THR A 612 6.27 -2.74 34.18
CA THR A 612 7.67 -2.83 34.58
C THR A 612 8.53 -2.10 33.56
N LEU A 613 9.68 -1.60 34.04
CA LEU A 613 10.65 -0.95 33.18
C LEU A 613 11.17 -1.98 32.14
N PRO A 614 11.07 -1.70 30.84
CA PRO A 614 11.54 -2.60 29.80
C PRO A 614 13.07 -2.66 29.77
N TYR A 615 13.60 -3.86 29.47
CA TYR A 615 15.00 -4.03 29.10
C TYR A 615 15.16 -3.92 27.58
N LEU A 616 15.96 -2.94 27.13
CA LEU A 616 16.18 -2.62 25.73
C LEU A 616 17.28 -3.50 25.14
N SER A 617 16.98 -4.12 23.99
CA SER A 617 17.91 -4.86 23.16
C SER A 617 17.50 -4.70 21.69
N PHE A 618 18.42 -4.90 20.75
CA PHE A 618 18.06 -4.86 19.33
C PHE A 618 16.94 -5.87 19.00
N SER A 619 17.00 -7.08 19.58
CA SER A 619 15.98 -8.12 19.38
C SER A 619 14.60 -7.69 19.88
N SER A 620 14.52 -7.10 21.08
CA SER A 620 13.24 -6.61 21.62
C SER A 620 12.67 -5.45 20.78
N LEU A 621 13.52 -4.55 20.29
CA LEU A 621 13.11 -3.47 19.39
C LEU A 621 12.56 -3.99 18.05
N TYR A 622 13.21 -4.99 17.43
CA TYR A 622 12.71 -5.57 16.18
C TYR A 622 11.36 -6.27 16.33
N VAL A 623 11.17 -7.03 17.41
CA VAL A 623 9.88 -7.71 17.69
C VAL A 623 8.77 -6.69 17.87
N GLN A 624 9.02 -5.64 18.65
CA GLN A 624 8.06 -4.57 18.88
C GLN A 624 7.78 -3.75 17.62
N MET A 625 8.78 -3.49 16.77
CA MET A 625 8.58 -2.84 15.48
C MET A 625 7.62 -3.66 14.60
N ILE A 626 7.79 -4.98 14.52
CA ILE A 626 6.92 -5.85 13.72
C ILE A 626 5.49 -5.83 14.27
N ALA A 627 5.34 -5.98 15.59
CA ALA A 627 4.03 -5.96 16.26
C ALA A 627 3.31 -4.62 16.03
N LEU A 628 4.03 -3.51 16.23
CA LEU A 628 3.52 -2.16 16.01
C LEU A 628 3.16 -1.91 14.55
N ALA A 629 4.00 -2.37 13.61
CA ALA A 629 3.71 -2.25 12.19
C ALA A 629 2.38 -2.95 11.87
N VAL A 630 2.19 -4.20 12.31
CA VAL A 630 0.92 -4.94 12.10
C VAL A 630 -0.28 -4.17 12.67
N LEU A 631 -0.18 -3.66 13.90
CA LEU A 631 -1.26 -2.92 14.54
C LEU A 631 -1.58 -1.60 13.78
N CYS A 632 -0.56 -0.86 13.36
CA CYS A 632 -0.73 0.34 12.54
C CYS A 632 -1.41 0.04 11.21
N HIS A 633 -1.14 -1.12 10.59
CA HIS A 633 -1.80 -1.51 9.34
C HIS A 633 -3.28 -1.82 9.55
N ILE A 634 -3.65 -2.44 10.68
CA ILE A 634 -5.05 -2.71 11.04
C ILE A 634 -5.80 -1.39 11.24
N VAL A 635 -5.26 -0.48 12.05
CA VAL A 635 -5.88 0.83 12.32
C VAL A 635 -5.98 1.67 11.04
N ALA A 636 -4.90 1.71 10.25
CA ALA A 636 -4.90 2.41 8.97
C ALA A 636 -5.92 1.84 7.98
N LEU A 637 -6.09 0.50 7.95
CA LEU A 637 -7.10 -0.15 7.12
C LEU A 637 -8.51 0.28 7.53
N ILE A 638 -8.80 0.34 8.83
CA ILE A 638 -10.08 0.82 9.36
C ILE A 638 -10.30 2.27 8.91
N LEU A 639 -9.39 3.18 9.25
CA LEU A 639 -9.50 4.61 8.90
C LEU A 639 -9.66 4.84 7.39
N CYS A 640 -8.95 4.05 6.58
CA CYS A 640 -9.00 4.15 5.13
C CYS A 640 -10.38 3.78 4.57
N LEU A 641 -10.97 2.69 5.05
CA LEU A 641 -12.26 2.17 4.58
C LEU A 641 -13.46 2.95 5.13
N THR A 642 -13.37 3.47 6.36
CA THR A 642 -14.47 4.10 7.08
C THR A 642 -14.53 5.63 6.90
N ILE A 643 -13.39 6.29 6.66
CA ILE A 643 -13.30 7.75 6.64
C ILE A 643 -12.64 8.27 5.35
N GLU A 644 -11.38 7.88 5.08
CA GLU A 644 -10.59 8.48 3.98
C GLU A 644 -11.24 8.29 2.60
N PHE A 645 -11.56 7.04 2.25
CA PHE A 645 -12.09 6.71 0.92
C PHE A 645 -13.54 7.14 0.68
N PRO A 646 -14.47 7.01 1.64
CA PRO A 646 -15.82 7.56 1.49
C PRO A 646 -15.83 9.06 1.18
N LEU A 647 -15.12 9.86 1.98
CA LEU A 647 -15.12 11.32 1.85
C LEU A 647 -14.40 11.77 0.58
N THR A 648 -13.31 11.11 0.23
CA THR A 648 -12.62 11.33 -1.06
C THR A 648 -13.54 11.01 -2.25
N ALA A 649 -14.40 9.99 -2.15
CA ALA A 649 -15.32 9.63 -3.22
C ALA A 649 -16.51 10.59 -3.34
N ILE A 650 -17.00 11.14 -2.23
CA ILE A 650 -18.02 12.20 -2.22
C ILE A 650 -17.46 13.44 -2.91
N ALA A 651 -16.26 13.88 -2.52
CA ALA A 651 -15.58 15.01 -3.15
C ALA A 651 -15.47 14.83 -4.68
N LYS A 652 -15.06 13.64 -5.14
CA LYS A 652 -14.99 13.32 -6.58
C LYS A 652 -16.34 13.37 -7.30
N LYS A 653 -17.45 13.09 -6.61
CA LYS A 653 -18.80 13.08 -7.20
C LYS A 653 -19.44 14.45 -7.25
N VAL A 654 -19.33 15.21 -6.16
CA VAL A 654 -19.78 16.61 -6.10
C VAL A 654 -19.10 17.42 -7.22
N LEU A 655 -17.85 17.08 -7.52
CA LEU A 655 -17.08 17.69 -8.60
C LEU A 655 -17.35 17.10 -10.02
N LYS A 656 -18.24 16.09 -10.21
CA LYS A 656 -18.43 15.36 -11.49
C LYS A 656 -19.88 15.28 -12.04
N LYS A 657 -20.93 15.70 -11.33
CA LYS A 657 -22.34 15.44 -11.71
C LYS A 657 -23.10 16.63 -12.33
N GLN A 658 -22.95 16.86 -13.63
CA GLN A 658 -23.96 17.54 -14.46
C GLN A 658 -24.18 16.71 -15.77
N GLU A 659 -25.43 16.19 -15.98
CA GLU A 659 -26.18 16.01 -17.28
C GLU A 659 -26.71 14.67 -17.91
N GLN A 660 -26.24 13.42 -17.73
CA GLN A 660 -26.41 12.42 -18.83
C GLN A 660 -27.32 11.15 -18.67
N VAL A 661 -28.62 11.13 -18.30
CA VAL A 661 -29.41 9.84 -18.33
C VAL A 661 -30.86 9.83 -18.77
N LYS A 662 -31.54 10.97 -18.89
CA LYS A 662 -32.96 10.97 -19.27
C LYS A 662 -33.22 10.61 -20.75
N GLU A 663 -32.18 10.53 -21.57
CA GLU A 663 -32.31 10.36 -23.04
C GLU A 663 -32.31 8.90 -23.50
N TYR A 664 -31.59 7.99 -22.83
CA TYR A 664 -31.41 6.60 -23.32
C TYR A 664 -32.69 5.75 -23.39
N MET A 665 -33.70 6.00 -22.54
CA MET A 665 -34.93 5.16 -22.50
C MET A 665 -35.99 5.55 -23.54
N LYS A 666 -35.67 6.45 -24.49
CA LYS A 666 -36.58 6.86 -25.57
C LYS A 666 -36.35 6.10 -26.89
N MET A 667 -35.31 5.28 -27.01
CA MET A 667 -34.93 4.56 -28.23
C MET A 667 -35.56 3.15 -28.34
N PRO A 668 -35.83 2.61 -29.54
CA PRO A 668 -36.43 1.28 -29.74
C PRO A 668 -35.50 0.13 -29.30
N PRO A 669 -36.06 -1.03 -28.87
CA PRO A 669 -35.26 -2.17 -28.40
C PRO A 669 -34.56 -2.91 -29.55
N MET A 670 -33.28 -3.26 -29.37
CA MET A 670 -32.46 -3.93 -30.40
C MET A 670 -32.86 -5.38 -30.74
N TYR A 671 -33.59 -6.05 -29.86
CA TYR A 671 -34.03 -7.44 -30.04
C TYR A 671 -35.51 -7.54 -29.72
N HIS A 672 -36.28 -8.06 -30.67
CA HIS A 672 -37.72 -8.29 -30.52
C HIS A 672 -38.08 -9.61 -31.20
N THR A 673 -38.81 -10.51 -30.54
CA THR A 673 -39.13 -11.82 -31.14
C THR A 673 -40.55 -12.21 -30.78
N ASP A 674 -41.31 -12.68 -31.77
CA ASP A 674 -42.52 -13.46 -31.56
C ASP A 674 -42.21 -14.73 -30.75
N ASP A 675 -43.23 -15.29 -30.09
CA ASP A 675 -43.06 -16.49 -29.30
C ASP A 675 -42.76 -17.72 -30.17
N TYR A 676 -41.58 -18.30 -29.96
CA TYR A 676 -41.03 -19.38 -30.80
C TYR A 676 -41.84 -20.67 -30.70
N GLU A 677 -42.31 -21.05 -29.51
CA GLU A 677 -43.10 -22.28 -29.32
C GLU A 677 -44.50 -22.15 -29.90
N SER A 678 -45.20 -21.05 -29.60
CA SER A 678 -46.55 -20.82 -30.15
C SER A 678 -46.57 -20.78 -31.68
N CYS A 679 -45.47 -20.36 -32.32
CA CYS A 679 -45.36 -20.37 -33.77
C CYS A 679 -45.25 -21.79 -34.35
N LEU A 680 -44.32 -22.62 -33.85
CA LEU A 680 -44.02 -23.92 -34.48
C LEU A 680 -45.07 -25.01 -34.19
N PHE A 681 -45.79 -24.91 -33.07
CA PHE A 681 -46.79 -25.91 -32.64
C PHE A 681 -48.24 -25.55 -33.02
N SER A 682 -48.44 -24.58 -33.91
CA SER A 682 -49.74 -24.25 -34.53
C SER A 682 -50.24 -25.37 -35.45
N THR A 683 -51.55 -25.49 -35.69
CA THR A 683 -52.15 -26.59 -36.50
C THR A 683 -52.09 -26.38 -38.03
N ASP A 684 -51.48 -25.29 -38.51
CA ASP A 684 -51.37 -24.98 -39.95
C ASP A 684 -50.26 -25.84 -40.64
N GLU A 685 -50.41 -26.15 -41.95
CA GLU A 685 -49.59 -27.15 -42.68
C GLU A 685 -48.11 -26.75 -42.88
N LEU A 686 -47.70 -25.51 -42.57
CA LEU A 686 -46.30 -25.07 -42.73
C LEU A 686 -45.92 -23.93 -41.76
N ASN A 687 -45.72 -24.22 -40.47
CA ASN A 687 -45.27 -23.20 -39.51
C ASN A 687 -43.75 -22.95 -39.62
N ILE A 688 -43.37 -21.76 -40.08
CA ILE A 688 -41.96 -21.34 -40.15
C ILE A 688 -41.75 -20.15 -39.20
N PHE A 689 -40.74 -20.28 -38.34
CA PHE A 689 -40.21 -19.16 -37.56
C PHE A 689 -38.97 -18.59 -38.25
N CYS A 690 -39.04 -17.33 -38.66
CA CYS A 690 -37.97 -16.62 -39.34
C CYS A 690 -37.35 -15.57 -38.42
N VAL A 691 -36.03 -15.54 -38.33
CA VAL A 691 -35.31 -14.41 -37.71
C VAL A 691 -34.77 -13.54 -38.84
N VAL A 692 -35.19 -12.28 -38.85
CA VAL A 692 -34.78 -11.28 -39.83
C VAL A 692 -33.85 -10.26 -39.18
N HIS A 693 -32.89 -9.79 -39.96
CA HIS A 693 -32.07 -8.63 -39.60
C HIS A 693 -32.69 -7.41 -40.29
N ALA A 694 -33.11 -6.42 -39.49
CA ALA A 694 -33.77 -5.22 -39.98
C ALA A 694 -32.91 -3.99 -39.67
N ILE A 695 -32.84 -3.05 -40.62
CA ILE A 695 -32.10 -1.79 -40.46
C ILE A 695 -33.12 -0.64 -40.41
N ILE A 696 -32.99 0.28 -39.45
CA ILE A 696 -33.90 1.43 -39.32
C ILE A 696 -33.65 2.40 -40.48
N LYS A 697 -34.70 2.67 -41.27
CA LYS A 697 -34.66 3.66 -42.36
C LYS A 697 -34.38 5.07 -41.82
N PRO A 698 -33.53 5.87 -42.48
CA PRO A 698 -33.21 7.20 -42.00
C PRO A 698 -34.37 8.19 -41.99
N ASP A 699 -34.62 8.82 -40.84
CA ASP A 699 -35.59 9.90 -40.69
C ASP A 699 -35.05 11.02 -39.79
N ASN A 700 -34.48 12.04 -40.46
CA ASN A 700 -33.85 13.17 -39.77
C ASN A 700 -34.86 14.10 -39.07
N SER A 701 -36.16 13.96 -39.34
CA SER A 701 -37.21 14.74 -38.68
C SER A 701 -37.56 14.19 -37.29
N SER A 702 -37.25 12.91 -37.03
CA SER A 702 -37.47 12.25 -35.75
C SER A 702 -36.34 12.53 -34.77
N SER A 703 -36.70 13.15 -33.63
CA SER A 703 -35.73 13.40 -32.55
C SER A 703 -35.14 12.13 -31.94
N VAL A 704 -35.84 11.00 -32.07
CA VAL A 704 -35.40 9.70 -31.54
C VAL A 704 -34.40 9.05 -32.49
N TYR A 705 -34.60 9.15 -33.81
CA TYR A 705 -33.69 8.60 -34.81
C TYR A 705 -32.30 9.26 -34.74
N ASN A 706 -32.25 10.59 -34.64
CA ASN A 706 -30.98 11.30 -34.50
C ASN A 706 -30.21 10.90 -33.23
N GLN A 707 -30.92 10.61 -32.13
CA GLN A 707 -30.33 10.08 -30.90
C GLN A 707 -29.79 8.65 -31.07
N VAL A 708 -30.51 7.80 -31.81
CA VAL A 708 -30.08 6.43 -32.14
C VAL A 708 -28.77 6.45 -32.93
N ILE A 709 -28.65 7.29 -33.95
CA ILE A 709 -27.46 7.38 -34.80
C ILE A 709 -26.27 7.97 -34.04
N GLU A 710 -26.48 9.04 -33.28
CA GLU A 710 -25.41 9.64 -32.48
C GLU A 710 -24.88 8.65 -31.43
N PHE A 711 -25.78 7.92 -30.77
CA PHE A 711 -25.39 6.91 -29.79
C PHE A 711 -24.67 5.71 -30.44
N SER A 712 -25.11 5.29 -31.63
CA SER A 712 -24.56 4.12 -32.35
C SER A 712 -23.21 4.40 -33.03
N SER A 713 -22.77 5.66 -33.12
CA SER A 713 -21.53 6.06 -33.79
C SER A 713 -20.22 5.55 -33.13
N ASP A 714 -20.22 5.16 -31.85
CA ASP A 714 -19.03 4.59 -31.17
C ASP A 714 -19.03 3.05 -31.18
N THR A 715 -18.64 2.46 -32.30
CA THR A 715 -18.65 0.99 -32.55
C THR A 715 -17.69 0.18 -31.66
N LYS A 716 -16.70 0.81 -31.00
CA LYS A 716 -15.84 0.14 -30.00
C LYS A 716 -16.57 -0.09 -28.67
N LYS A 717 -17.63 0.67 -28.37
CA LYS A 717 -18.28 0.69 -27.05
C LYS A 717 -19.79 0.45 -27.06
N HIS A 718 -20.48 0.83 -28.13
CA HIS A 718 -21.92 0.68 -28.26
C HIS A 718 -22.26 -0.32 -29.36
N PHE A 719 -23.44 -0.93 -29.24
CA PHE A 719 -24.04 -1.69 -30.33
C PHE A 719 -24.64 -0.71 -31.35
N ALA A 720 -24.67 -1.12 -32.61
CA ALA A 720 -25.46 -0.48 -33.64
C ALA A 720 -26.96 -0.63 -33.30
N HIS A 721 -27.60 0.45 -32.80
CA HIS A 721 -29.03 0.44 -32.44
C HIS A 721 -29.94 0.72 -33.66
N ASP A 722 -29.33 1.01 -34.80
CA ASP A 722 -29.93 1.07 -36.13
C ASP A 722 -30.08 -0.32 -36.78
N LEU A 723 -29.39 -1.36 -36.26
CA LEU A 723 -29.55 -2.76 -36.70
C LEU A 723 -30.29 -3.60 -35.65
N LEU A 724 -31.54 -3.93 -35.96
CA LEU A 724 -32.48 -4.66 -35.12
C LEU A 724 -32.58 -6.14 -35.53
N TYR A 725 -32.81 -7.00 -34.55
CA TYR A 725 -33.02 -8.43 -34.74
C TYR A 725 -34.47 -8.74 -34.41
N ILE A 726 -35.23 -9.16 -35.42
CA ILE A 726 -36.66 -9.38 -35.28
C ILE A 726 -37.00 -10.84 -35.60
N GLY A 727 -37.60 -11.54 -34.65
CA GLY A 727 -38.13 -12.90 -34.86
C GLY A 727 -39.60 -12.84 -35.20
N HIS A 728 -40.00 -13.41 -36.34
CA HIS A 728 -41.38 -13.43 -36.81
C HIS A 728 -41.88 -14.85 -37.03
N CYS A 729 -43.14 -15.08 -36.68
CA CYS A 729 -43.86 -16.26 -37.15
C CYS A 729 -44.47 -15.98 -38.53
N LEU A 730 -44.14 -16.78 -39.55
CA LEU A 730 -44.54 -16.51 -40.93
C LEU A 730 -46.06 -16.46 -41.11
N ASN A 731 -46.79 -17.44 -40.57
CA ASN A 731 -48.25 -17.50 -40.69
C ASN A 731 -48.95 -16.32 -40.00
N LYS A 732 -48.36 -15.81 -38.90
CA LYS A 732 -48.87 -14.62 -38.22
C LYS A 732 -48.60 -13.38 -39.06
N CYS A 733 -47.41 -13.27 -39.63
CA CYS A 733 -47.01 -12.20 -40.53
C CYS A 733 -47.92 -12.13 -41.77
N GLU A 734 -48.19 -13.27 -42.42
CA GLU A 734 -49.09 -13.37 -43.58
C GLU A 734 -50.51 -12.91 -43.24
N LYS A 735 -51.09 -13.41 -42.13
CA LYS A 735 -52.42 -12.99 -41.64
C LYS A 735 -52.47 -11.50 -41.28
N ASP A 736 -51.36 -10.90 -40.86
CA ASP A 736 -51.28 -9.48 -40.56
C ASP A 736 -51.11 -8.63 -41.83
N LEU A 737 -50.41 -9.14 -42.85
CA LEU A 737 -50.27 -8.49 -44.15
C LEU A 737 -51.58 -8.53 -44.96
N GLU A 738 -52.36 -9.61 -44.89
CA GLU A 738 -53.67 -9.72 -45.56
C GLU A 738 -54.69 -8.65 -45.12
N LYS A 739 -54.48 -8.01 -43.95
CA LYS A 739 -55.35 -6.94 -43.43
C LYS A 739 -55.07 -5.57 -44.06
N LEU A 740 -53.97 -5.43 -44.79
CA LEU A 740 -53.52 -4.16 -45.37
C LEU A 740 -53.92 -4.06 -46.86
N SER A 741 -54.26 -2.85 -47.30
CA SER A 741 -54.52 -2.60 -48.73
C SER A 741 -53.25 -2.85 -49.57
N GLU A 742 -53.41 -3.10 -50.88
CA GLU A 742 -52.25 -3.34 -51.79
C GLU A 742 -51.26 -2.17 -51.76
N GLU A 743 -51.75 -0.93 -51.66
CA GLU A 743 -50.92 0.30 -51.64
C GLU A 743 -50.13 0.43 -50.33
N GLU A 744 -50.75 0.10 -49.18
CA GLU A 744 -50.07 0.07 -47.88
C GLU A 744 -49.03 -1.07 -47.77
N ARG A 745 -49.25 -2.19 -48.48
CA ARG A 745 -48.28 -3.30 -48.53
C ARG A 745 -47.07 -2.96 -49.38
N GLU A 746 -47.27 -2.30 -50.52
CA GLU A 746 -46.19 -1.79 -51.37
C GLU A 746 -45.36 -0.72 -50.65
N ASP A 747 -46.00 0.19 -49.90
CA ASP A 747 -45.30 1.23 -49.10
C ASP A 747 -44.41 0.66 -47.98
N LEU A 748 -44.69 -0.57 -47.51
CA LEU A 748 -43.92 -1.27 -46.49
C LEU A 748 -42.81 -2.17 -47.07
N TYR A 749 -42.76 -2.36 -48.39
CA TYR A 749 -41.79 -3.21 -49.05
C TYR A 749 -40.52 -2.43 -49.43
N ASP A 750 -39.35 -2.90 -48.98
CA ASP A 750 -38.04 -2.37 -49.36
C ASP A 750 -37.19 -3.51 -49.98
N GLU A 751 -36.34 -3.20 -50.98
CA GLU A 751 -35.50 -4.20 -51.66
C GLU A 751 -34.47 -4.89 -50.72
N PRO A 752 -34.19 -6.20 -50.92
CA PRO A 752 -33.27 -6.94 -50.05
C PRO A 752 -31.79 -6.58 -50.28
N PHE A 753 -31.04 -6.46 -49.18
CA PHE A 753 -29.59 -6.20 -49.22
C PHE A 753 -28.75 -7.50 -49.37
N PRO A 754 -27.65 -7.50 -50.15
CA PRO A 754 -26.83 -8.70 -50.33
C PRO A 754 -25.94 -9.00 -49.12
N TRP A 755 -25.94 -10.25 -48.64
CA TRP A 755 -25.06 -10.74 -47.56
C TRP A 755 -24.51 -12.14 -47.84
N ARG A 756 -23.23 -12.42 -47.53
CA ARG A 756 -22.55 -13.72 -47.79
C ARG A 756 -21.80 -14.23 -46.55
N LEU A 757 -21.83 -15.55 -46.32
CA LEU A 757 -21.24 -16.24 -45.15
C LEU A 757 -20.26 -17.34 -45.58
N ASP A 758 -19.00 -17.28 -45.13
CA ASP A 758 -18.01 -18.37 -45.29
C ASP A 758 -17.94 -19.24 -44.02
N ARG A 759 -17.98 -20.57 -44.14
CA ARG A 759 -18.00 -21.50 -42.99
C ARG A 759 -16.71 -22.30 -42.85
N LYS A 760 -16.15 -22.39 -41.62
CA LYS A 760 -15.00 -23.26 -41.27
C LYS A 760 -15.29 -24.13 -40.02
N CYS A 761 -14.77 -25.36 -40.00
CA CYS A 761 -14.99 -26.35 -38.91
C CYS A 761 -13.94 -26.24 -37.78
N MET A 762 -14.38 -26.34 -36.52
CA MET A 762 -13.55 -26.36 -35.28
C MET A 762 -12.40 -25.33 -35.19
N GLY A 763 -12.68 -24.08 -35.54
CA GLY A 763 -11.68 -23.00 -35.52
C GLY A 763 -11.01 -22.67 -34.17
N HIS A 764 -11.38 -23.30 -33.05
CA HIS A 764 -10.80 -23.05 -31.73
C HIS A 764 -9.58 -23.94 -31.38
N LEU A 765 -9.28 -24.98 -32.19
CA LEU A 765 -8.17 -25.92 -31.94
C LEU A 765 -6.80 -25.48 -32.46
N TRP A 766 -6.71 -24.29 -33.05
CA TRP A 766 -5.49 -23.72 -33.66
C TRP A 766 -4.26 -23.75 -32.74
N TYR A 767 -4.46 -23.58 -31.42
CA TYR A 767 -3.39 -23.54 -30.43
C TYR A 767 -2.61 -24.87 -30.36
N VAL A 768 -3.30 -26.01 -30.43
CA VAL A 768 -2.67 -27.35 -30.31
C VAL A 768 -1.76 -27.63 -31.52
N ALA A 769 -2.18 -27.20 -32.70
CA ALA A 769 -1.37 -27.32 -33.91
C ALA A 769 -0.10 -26.45 -33.86
N ALA A 770 -0.22 -25.21 -33.37
CA ALA A 770 0.93 -24.31 -33.21
C ALA A 770 1.93 -24.84 -32.16
N ASP A 771 1.46 -25.36 -31.03
CA ASP A 771 2.30 -25.89 -29.95
C ASP A 771 3.17 -27.09 -30.40
N THR A 772 2.57 -28.01 -31.17
CA THR A 772 3.26 -29.20 -31.69
C THR A 772 4.42 -28.84 -32.62
N GLN A 773 4.23 -27.84 -33.49
CA GLN A 773 5.26 -27.41 -34.44
C GLN A 773 6.46 -26.75 -33.72
N LEU A 774 6.19 -25.98 -32.67
CA LEU A 774 7.23 -25.32 -31.88
C LEU A 774 8.02 -26.31 -31.01
N PHE A 775 7.38 -27.38 -30.55
CA PHE A 775 8.04 -28.48 -29.84
C PHE A 775 9.12 -29.16 -30.69
N ILE A 776 8.78 -29.54 -31.94
CA ILE A 776 9.72 -30.19 -32.88
C ILE A 776 10.91 -29.30 -33.19
N PHE A 777 10.65 -28.02 -33.49
CA PHE A 777 11.69 -27.02 -33.76
C PHE A 777 12.70 -26.89 -32.61
N THR A 778 12.20 -26.90 -31.38
CA THR A 778 13.01 -26.70 -30.18
C THR A 778 13.94 -27.88 -29.88
N LEU A 779 13.48 -29.11 -30.14
CA LEU A 779 14.32 -30.30 -29.99
C LEU A 779 15.58 -30.21 -30.87
N PHE A 780 15.42 -29.75 -32.11
CA PHE A 780 16.53 -29.58 -33.05
C PHE A 780 17.54 -28.51 -32.59
N LEU A 781 17.04 -27.39 -32.04
CA LEU A 781 17.86 -26.34 -31.45
C LEU A 781 18.70 -26.84 -30.26
N CYS A 782 18.11 -27.66 -29.38
CA CYS A 782 18.81 -28.23 -28.23
C CYS A 782 19.97 -29.15 -28.65
N MET A 783 19.80 -29.94 -29.72
CA MET A 783 20.86 -30.81 -30.24
C MET A 783 22.07 -30.00 -30.74
N ILE A 784 21.83 -28.92 -31.49
CA ILE A 784 22.88 -28.03 -31.99
C ILE A 784 23.63 -27.34 -30.84
N MET A 785 22.90 -26.91 -29.82
CA MET A 785 23.50 -26.32 -28.61
C MET A 785 24.35 -27.30 -27.82
N PHE A 786 24.01 -28.59 -27.84
CA PHE A 786 24.80 -29.64 -27.20
C PHE A 786 26.10 -29.92 -27.98
N LYS A 787 26.01 -30.02 -29.31
CA LYS A 787 27.14 -30.28 -30.21
C LYS A 787 28.19 -29.16 -30.16
N PHE A 788 27.76 -27.90 -30.11
CA PHE A 788 28.64 -26.74 -29.96
C PHE A 788 28.52 -26.13 -28.55
N TRP A 789 28.75 -26.96 -27.52
CA TRP A 789 28.54 -26.61 -26.12
C TRP A 789 29.24 -25.32 -25.67
N LYS A 790 30.45 -25.04 -26.17
CA LYS A 790 31.20 -23.81 -25.81
C LYS A 790 30.45 -22.54 -26.20
N TYR A 791 29.69 -22.57 -27.29
CA TYR A 791 29.00 -21.41 -27.86
C TYR A 791 27.47 -21.41 -27.63
N ARG A 792 26.93 -22.41 -26.90
CA ARG A 792 25.48 -22.60 -26.71
C ARG A 792 24.71 -21.36 -26.25
N LYS A 793 25.31 -20.49 -25.42
CA LYS A 793 24.69 -19.24 -24.95
C LYS A 793 24.50 -18.25 -26.09
N GLN A 794 25.46 -18.17 -27.01
CA GLN A 794 25.40 -17.29 -28.17
C GLN A 794 24.39 -17.80 -29.18
N ILE A 795 24.35 -19.13 -29.41
CA ILE A 795 23.37 -19.78 -30.30
C ILE A 795 21.94 -19.51 -29.83
N PHE A 796 21.64 -19.74 -28.56
CA PHE A 796 20.31 -19.46 -28.00
C PHE A 796 19.92 -17.97 -28.10
N CYS A 797 20.85 -17.06 -27.78
CA CYS A 797 20.60 -15.61 -27.90
C CYS A 797 20.32 -15.20 -29.34
N ALA A 798 21.03 -15.76 -30.32
CA ALA A 798 20.82 -15.47 -31.74
C ALA A 798 19.44 -15.93 -32.23
N THR A 799 19.04 -17.16 -31.91
CA THR A 799 17.73 -17.70 -32.30
C THR A 799 16.58 -16.93 -31.65
N PHE A 800 16.75 -16.52 -30.39
CA PHE A 800 15.75 -15.71 -29.69
C PHE A 800 15.59 -14.33 -30.34
N ILE A 801 16.69 -13.62 -30.65
CA ILE A 801 16.64 -12.32 -31.32
C ILE A 801 15.95 -12.44 -32.69
N MET A 802 16.24 -13.50 -33.45
CA MET A 802 15.60 -13.75 -34.74
C MET A 802 14.07 -13.90 -34.62
N SER A 803 13.59 -14.64 -33.62
CA SER A 803 12.15 -14.82 -33.40
C SER A 803 11.41 -13.50 -33.14
N LEU A 804 12.06 -12.52 -32.50
CA LEU A 804 11.48 -11.21 -32.24
C LEU A 804 11.39 -10.36 -33.50
N VAL A 805 12.40 -10.42 -34.36
CA VAL A 805 12.44 -9.67 -35.63
C VAL A 805 11.35 -10.17 -36.57
N VAL A 806 11.15 -11.48 -36.67
CA VAL A 806 10.12 -12.07 -37.54
C VAL A 806 8.71 -11.66 -37.12
N HIS A 807 8.39 -11.75 -35.83
CA HIS A 807 7.10 -11.32 -35.32
C HIS A 807 6.89 -9.81 -35.57
N PHE A 808 7.90 -8.97 -35.34
CA PHE A 808 7.82 -7.53 -35.59
C PHE A 808 7.47 -7.22 -37.05
N THR A 809 8.20 -7.84 -37.98
CA THR A 809 8.01 -7.59 -39.41
C THR A 809 6.62 -8.02 -39.88
N ALA A 810 6.13 -9.18 -39.45
CA ALA A 810 4.81 -9.67 -39.82
C ALA A 810 3.70 -8.68 -39.41
N HIS A 811 3.72 -8.23 -38.16
CA HIS A 811 2.70 -7.33 -37.63
C HIS A 811 2.75 -5.93 -38.27
N TYR A 812 3.93 -5.46 -38.71
CA TYR A 812 4.08 -4.18 -39.38
C TYR A 812 3.52 -4.20 -40.81
N VAL A 813 3.76 -5.28 -41.55
CA VAL A 813 3.32 -5.39 -42.95
C VAL A 813 1.81 -5.50 -43.08
N TYR A 814 1.15 -6.25 -42.18
CA TYR A 814 -0.30 -6.44 -42.28
C TYR A 814 -1.14 -5.27 -41.72
N GLY A 815 -0.53 -4.33 -41.00
CA GLY A 815 -1.20 -3.10 -40.59
C GLY A 815 -2.35 -3.29 -39.61
N HIS A 816 -2.12 -4.08 -38.57
CA HIS A 816 -3.13 -4.41 -37.56
C HIS A 816 -2.88 -3.76 -36.20
N ASP A 817 -3.91 -3.77 -35.36
CA ASP A 817 -3.84 -3.27 -33.99
C ASP A 817 -2.92 -4.16 -33.15
N GLY A 818 -2.08 -3.53 -32.31
CA GLY A 818 -0.99 -4.19 -31.56
C GLY A 818 -1.43 -5.17 -30.49
N ILE A 819 -2.74 -5.29 -30.26
CA ILE A 819 -3.38 -6.39 -29.56
C ILE A 819 -4.71 -6.69 -30.25
N PHE A 820 -5.13 -7.95 -30.17
CA PHE A 820 -6.45 -8.33 -30.68
C PHE A 820 -7.58 -7.81 -29.76
N LEU A 821 -8.52 -7.03 -30.32
CA LEU A 821 -9.65 -6.41 -29.61
C LEU A 821 -10.99 -7.07 -29.95
N PHE A 822 -11.72 -7.53 -28.93
CA PHE A 822 -13.09 -8.04 -29.07
C PHE A 822 -14.12 -6.90 -28.93
N THR A 823 -14.42 -6.18 -30.01
CA THR A 823 -15.50 -5.16 -30.01
C THR A 823 -16.88 -5.81 -29.84
N PRO A 824 -17.92 -5.08 -29.37
CA PRO A 824 -19.27 -5.63 -29.24
C PRO A 824 -19.79 -6.28 -30.52
N GLU A 825 -19.50 -5.67 -31.68
CA GLU A 825 -19.87 -6.18 -32.99
C GLU A 825 -19.02 -7.38 -33.45
N LYS A 826 -17.70 -7.38 -33.20
CA LYS A 826 -16.84 -8.55 -33.43
C LYS A 826 -17.23 -9.74 -32.54
N ARG A 827 -17.71 -9.49 -31.32
CA ARG A 827 -18.27 -10.56 -30.45
C ARG A 827 -19.59 -11.12 -31.00
N ARG A 828 -20.36 -10.31 -31.74
CA ARG A 828 -21.59 -10.69 -32.44
C ARG A 828 -21.29 -11.60 -33.65
N SER A 829 -20.21 -11.34 -34.39
CA SER A 829 -19.85 -12.07 -35.63
C SER A 829 -19.00 -13.34 -35.43
N VAL A 830 -18.19 -13.44 -34.38
CA VAL A 830 -17.25 -14.57 -34.12
C VAL A 830 -17.90 -15.95 -34.01
N VAL A 831 -19.22 -16.04 -33.85
CA VAL A 831 -19.96 -17.32 -33.85
C VAL A 831 -20.17 -17.87 -35.27
N TYR A 832 -20.26 -17.00 -36.29
CA TYR A 832 -20.61 -17.38 -37.66
C TYR A 832 -19.52 -17.05 -38.69
N ASP A 833 -18.65 -16.07 -38.42
CA ASP A 833 -17.56 -15.67 -39.28
C ASP A 833 -16.28 -15.39 -38.45
N ILE A 834 -15.16 -16.03 -38.82
CA ILE A 834 -13.88 -15.83 -38.13
C ILE A 834 -13.19 -14.66 -38.79
N ASP A 835 -13.21 -13.50 -38.11
CA ASP A 835 -12.55 -12.26 -38.53
C ASP A 835 -11.15 -12.56 -39.10
N LYS A 836 -10.91 -12.10 -40.34
CA LYS A 836 -9.68 -12.32 -41.11
C LYS A 836 -8.43 -11.91 -40.32
N ALA A 837 -8.56 -10.92 -39.42
CA ALA A 837 -7.50 -10.49 -38.52
C ALA A 837 -7.02 -11.58 -37.53
N LEU A 838 -7.91 -12.45 -37.02
CA LEU A 838 -7.52 -13.55 -36.11
C LEU A 838 -6.60 -14.58 -36.78
N GLN A 839 -6.87 -14.90 -38.05
CA GLN A 839 -6.12 -15.91 -38.80
C GLN A 839 -4.72 -15.44 -39.18
N GLN A 840 -4.53 -14.13 -39.32
CA GLN A 840 -3.27 -13.53 -39.75
C GLN A 840 -2.38 -13.14 -38.57
N ASP A 841 -2.95 -12.69 -37.45
CA ASP A 841 -2.15 -12.09 -36.36
C ASP A 841 -1.99 -12.94 -35.12
N TYR A 842 -2.89 -13.89 -34.87
CA TYR A 842 -2.93 -14.58 -33.58
C TYR A 842 -2.61 -16.08 -33.67
N PHE A 843 -3.08 -16.73 -34.73
CA PHE A 843 -2.94 -18.19 -34.89
C PHE A 843 -1.55 -18.70 -35.33
N PRO A 844 -0.77 -18.00 -36.18
CA PRO A 844 0.46 -18.57 -36.72
C PRO A 844 1.56 -18.86 -35.67
N PRO A 845 2.33 -19.96 -35.81
CA PRO A 845 3.30 -20.40 -34.81
C PRO A 845 4.50 -19.45 -34.68
N TYR A 846 4.93 -18.79 -35.76
CA TYR A 846 6.09 -17.89 -35.76
C TYR A 846 5.88 -16.64 -34.88
N ILE A 847 4.63 -16.23 -34.65
CA ILE A 847 4.26 -15.18 -33.71
C ILE A 847 4.49 -15.63 -32.25
N ASN A 848 4.38 -16.94 -31.99
CA ASN A 848 4.46 -17.56 -30.66
C ASN A 848 5.83 -18.19 -30.32
N THR A 849 6.74 -18.33 -31.29
CA THR A 849 8.05 -18.99 -31.11
C THR A 849 8.89 -18.41 -29.97
N GLY A 850 8.90 -17.08 -29.80
CA GLY A 850 9.71 -16.46 -28.75
C GLY A 850 9.25 -16.82 -27.33
N ASN A 851 7.94 -16.97 -27.09
CA ASN A 851 7.39 -17.43 -25.82
C ASN A 851 7.77 -18.88 -25.52
N TYR A 852 7.77 -19.72 -26.55
CA TYR A 852 8.13 -21.12 -26.45
C TYR A 852 9.62 -21.29 -26.07
N LEU A 853 10.52 -20.55 -26.73
CA LEU A 853 11.96 -20.53 -26.43
C LEU A 853 12.26 -20.03 -25.01
N LEU A 854 11.45 -19.11 -24.49
CA LEU A 854 11.53 -18.67 -23.10
C LEU A 854 11.12 -19.79 -22.13
N GLY A 855 10.12 -20.61 -22.44
CA GLY A 855 9.81 -21.81 -21.66
C GLY A 855 11.00 -22.77 -21.52
N VAL A 856 11.75 -22.99 -22.61
CA VAL A 856 12.98 -23.82 -22.63
C VAL A 856 14.05 -23.22 -21.74
N LEU A 857 14.26 -21.89 -21.81
CA LEU A 857 15.16 -21.18 -20.91
C LEU A 857 14.76 -21.38 -19.44
N GLY A 858 13.45 -21.37 -19.14
CA GLY A 858 12.94 -21.63 -17.80
C GLY A 858 13.24 -23.04 -17.30
N ALA A 859 13.09 -24.05 -18.16
CA ALA A 859 13.44 -25.42 -17.84
C ALA A 859 14.95 -25.58 -17.59
N MET A 860 15.80 -24.98 -18.43
CA MET A 860 17.27 -25.00 -18.24
C MET A 860 17.68 -24.36 -16.90
N LEU A 861 17.02 -23.28 -16.51
CA LEU A 861 17.25 -22.62 -15.22
C LEU A 861 16.76 -23.45 -14.03
N TYR A 862 15.62 -24.15 -14.18
CA TYR A 862 15.06 -25.03 -13.15
C TYR A 862 16.00 -26.19 -12.79
N PHE A 863 16.51 -26.90 -13.80
CA PHE A 863 17.44 -28.01 -13.58
C PHE A 863 18.80 -27.54 -13.05
N HIS A 864 19.28 -26.38 -13.50
CA HIS A 864 20.52 -25.78 -12.98
C HIS A 864 20.42 -25.44 -11.48
N SER A 865 19.25 -24.97 -11.02
CA SER A 865 19.00 -24.70 -9.61
C SER A 865 18.91 -25.96 -8.74
N LYS A 866 18.29 -27.04 -9.24
CA LYS A 866 18.21 -28.32 -8.52
C LYS A 866 19.57 -29.01 -8.38
N LYS A 867 20.42 -28.99 -9.42
CA LYS A 867 21.75 -29.64 -9.42
C LYS A 867 22.78 -28.92 -8.54
N SER A 868 22.67 -27.60 -8.40
CA SER A 868 23.57 -26.76 -7.59
C SER A 868 23.29 -26.81 -6.08
N LYS A 869 22.33 -27.64 -5.61
CA LYS A 869 21.77 -27.66 -4.24
C LYS A 869 21.31 -26.27 -3.75
N PHE A 870 21.17 -25.31 -4.66
CA PHE A 870 20.81 -23.93 -4.36
C PHE A 870 19.29 -23.83 -4.25
N ASN A 871 18.78 -23.69 -3.03
CA ASN A 871 17.35 -23.53 -2.80
C ASN A 871 16.92 -22.08 -3.11
N LEU A 872 16.29 -21.89 -4.28
CA LEU A 872 15.63 -20.63 -4.66
C LEU A 872 14.63 -20.13 -3.58
N GLY A 873 14.09 -21.04 -2.74
CA GLY A 873 13.19 -20.72 -1.64
C GLY A 873 13.86 -20.09 -0.41
N ASN A 874 15.19 -20.05 -0.38
CA ASN A 874 15.94 -19.30 0.63
C ASN A 874 16.24 -17.87 0.16
N SER A 875 16.08 -17.60 -1.15
CA SER A 875 16.25 -16.26 -1.69
C SER A 875 14.95 -15.48 -1.52
N ASN A 876 14.95 -14.58 -0.54
CA ASN A 876 13.86 -13.65 -0.31
C ASN A 876 13.54 -12.83 -1.57
N LEU A 877 14.56 -12.50 -2.40
CA LEU A 877 14.38 -11.78 -3.68
C LEU A 877 13.56 -12.59 -4.69
N PHE A 878 13.81 -13.89 -4.79
CA PHE A 878 13.07 -14.74 -5.70
C PHE A 878 11.64 -15.00 -5.19
N ILE A 879 11.44 -15.17 -3.87
CA ILE A 879 10.11 -15.28 -3.24
C ILE A 879 9.27 -14.03 -3.53
N VAL A 880 9.87 -12.84 -3.37
CA VAL A 880 9.24 -11.56 -3.70
C VAL A 880 8.86 -11.50 -5.18
N ILE A 881 9.81 -11.77 -6.10
CA ILE A 881 9.58 -11.77 -7.55
C ILE A 881 8.48 -12.77 -7.94
N TRP A 882 8.38 -13.89 -7.23
CA TRP A 882 7.38 -14.92 -7.48
C TRP A 882 5.94 -14.50 -7.12
N TYR A 883 5.70 -14.08 -5.86
CA TYR A 883 4.39 -13.59 -5.40
C TYR A 883 3.91 -12.36 -6.18
N LEU A 884 4.85 -11.62 -6.74
CA LEU A 884 4.63 -10.49 -7.61
C LEU A 884 3.96 -10.80 -8.94
N THR A 885 4.44 -11.88 -9.54
CA THR A 885 4.36 -12.11 -10.97
C THR A 885 2.92 -12.16 -11.50
N PRO A 886 1.93 -12.76 -10.80
CA PRO A 886 0.54 -12.78 -11.27
C PRO A 886 -0.10 -11.38 -11.33
N SER A 887 0.22 -10.51 -10.36
CA SER A 887 -0.28 -9.13 -10.33
C SER A 887 0.36 -8.25 -11.39
N ILE A 888 1.66 -8.43 -11.67
CA ILE A 888 2.33 -7.73 -12.78
C ILE A 888 1.72 -8.17 -14.11
N GLY A 889 1.50 -9.47 -14.32
CA GLY A 889 0.84 -9.99 -15.51
C GLY A 889 -0.53 -9.36 -15.74
N GLN A 890 -1.39 -9.32 -14.72
CA GLN A 890 -2.73 -8.74 -14.85
C GLN A 890 -2.74 -7.22 -15.07
N ILE A 891 -1.85 -6.46 -14.42
CA ILE A 891 -1.72 -5.03 -14.69
C ILE A 891 -1.20 -4.80 -16.11
N PHE A 892 -0.31 -5.66 -16.59
CA PHE A 892 0.19 -5.60 -17.96
C PHE A 892 -0.94 -5.82 -18.96
N LEU A 893 -1.79 -6.85 -18.77
CA LEU A 893 -2.98 -7.11 -19.60
C LEU A 893 -3.99 -5.96 -19.60
N GLY A 894 -4.30 -5.43 -18.41
CA GLY A 894 -5.31 -4.38 -18.26
C GLY A 894 -4.88 -3.05 -18.89
N ILE A 895 -3.59 -2.73 -18.86
CA ILE A 895 -3.07 -1.49 -19.45
C ILE A 895 -2.97 -1.61 -20.96
N THR A 896 -2.50 -2.73 -21.48
CA THR A 896 -2.45 -2.94 -22.94
C THR A 896 -3.87 -2.96 -23.49
N GLY A 897 -4.80 -3.72 -22.89
CA GLY A 897 -6.23 -3.71 -23.21
C GLY A 897 -6.86 -2.31 -23.21
N PHE A 898 -6.65 -1.54 -22.13
CA PHE A 898 -7.21 -0.19 -22.00
C PHE A 898 -6.71 0.79 -23.06
N ILE A 899 -5.43 0.70 -23.45
CA ILE A 899 -4.85 1.59 -24.47
C ILE A 899 -5.52 1.37 -25.82
N PHE A 900 -5.64 0.13 -26.25
CA PHE A 900 -6.16 -0.20 -27.59
C PHE A 900 -7.70 -0.10 -27.68
N TYR A 901 -8.45 -0.30 -26.58
CA TYR A 901 -9.89 -0.02 -26.55
C TYR A 901 -10.24 1.48 -26.50
N LYS A 902 -9.36 2.31 -25.91
CA LYS A 902 -9.63 3.74 -25.70
C LYS A 902 -9.18 4.63 -26.87
N TYR A 903 -8.14 4.24 -27.58
CA TYR A 903 -7.54 5.04 -28.65
C TYR A 903 -7.65 4.32 -30.00
N TYR A 904 -7.85 5.09 -31.06
CA TYR A 904 -7.68 4.62 -32.44
C TYR A 904 -6.27 5.01 -32.88
N PHE A 905 -5.55 4.08 -33.50
CA PHE A 905 -4.20 4.30 -34.00
C PHE A 905 -4.22 4.21 -35.51
N ASP A 906 -3.45 5.10 -36.15
CA ASP A 906 -3.26 5.04 -37.60
C ASP A 906 -2.33 3.86 -37.91
N LEU A 907 -2.79 3.00 -38.81
CA LEU A 907 -2.12 1.76 -39.20
C LEU A 907 -1.65 1.87 -40.66
N PRO A 908 -0.48 1.30 -41.01
CA PRO A 908 0.44 0.50 -40.19
C PRO A 908 1.38 1.35 -39.31
N SER A 909 1.82 0.80 -38.18
CA SER A 909 2.66 1.54 -37.22
C SER A 909 3.74 0.67 -36.58
N ILE A 910 4.99 1.12 -36.70
CA ILE A 910 6.19 0.49 -36.11
C ILE A 910 6.03 0.32 -34.59
N TRP A 911 5.43 1.31 -33.93
CA TRP A 911 5.23 1.29 -32.48
C TRP A 911 4.19 0.26 -32.05
N VAL A 912 3.14 0.12 -32.86
CA VAL A 912 2.06 -0.82 -32.60
C VAL A 912 2.56 -2.26 -32.78
N SER A 913 3.36 -2.53 -33.81
CA SER A 913 3.98 -3.83 -34.06
C SER A 913 5.06 -4.22 -33.04
N LEU A 914 5.92 -3.28 -32.61
CA LEU A 914 6.88 -3.54 -31.52
C LEU A 914 6.16 -3.88 -30.20
N THR A 915 4.96 -3.31 -30.01
CA THR A 915 4.16 -3.57 -28.82
C THR A 915 3.57 -4.97 -28.85
N ALA A 916 3.06 -5.45 -29.99
CA ALA A 916 2.55 -6.82 -30.12
C ALA A 916 3.61 -7.88 -29.76
N VAL A 917 4.81 -7.76 -30.34
CA VAL A 917 5.96 -8.66 -30.07
C VAL A 917 6.30 -8.69 -28.59
N PHE A 918 6.33 -7.50 -27.97
CA PHE A 918 6.71 -7.34 -26.57
C PHE A 918 5.61 -7.84 -25.61
N VAL A 919 4.34 -7.61 -25.95
CA VAL A 919 3.19 -8.01 -25.16
C VAL A 919 3.02 -9.52 -25.12
N GLN A 920 3.30 -10.22 -26.22
CA GLN A 920 3.20 -11.68 -26.26
C GLN A 920 4.34 -12.33 -25.49
N ASN A 921 5.61 -11.96 -25.76
CA ASN A 921 6.80 -12.60 -25.19
C ASN A 921 7.01 -12.41 -23.68
N ILE A 922 6.36 -11.41 -23.08
CA ILE A 922 6.48 -11.16 -21.64
C ILE A 922 5.70 -12.17 -20.78
N TRP A 923 4.66 -12.81 -21.35
CA TRP A 923 3.88 -13.83 -20.65
C TRP A 923 4.69 -15.11 -20.42
N GLY A 924 5.51 -15.52 -21.39
CA GLY A 924 6.46 -16.62 -21.21
C GLY A 924 7.47 -16.35 -20.09
N LEU A 925 7.97 -15.11 -19.99
CA LEU A 925 8.88 -14.69 -18.90
C LEU A 925 8.23 -14.76 -17.52
N PHE A 926 6.96 -14.39 -17.40
CA PHE A 926 6.20 -14.56 -16.15
C PHE A 926 5.97 -16.04 -15.81
N GLY A 927 5.72 -16.89 -16.82
CA GLY A 927 5.60 -18.33 -16.65
C GLY A 927 6.85 -19.00 -16.05
N ILE A 928 8.04 -18.66 -16.56
CA ILE A 928 9.33 -19.17 -16.03
C ILE A 928 9.47 -18.88 -14.54
N ILE A 929 9.17 -17.64 -14.16
CA ILE A 929 9.30 -17.19 -12.78
C ILE A 929 8.33 -17.96 -11.89
N LEU A 930 7.07 -18.12 -12.31
CA LEU A 930 6.06 -18.83 -11.56
C LEU A 930 6.40 -20.33 -11.36
N VAL A 931 6.90 -21.02 -12.37
CA VAL A 931 7.30 -22.44 -12.25
C VAL A 931 8.47 -22.62 -11.28
N LEU A 932 9.47 -21.75 -11.36
CA LEU A 932 10.66 -21.80 -10.51
C LEU A 932 10.32 -21.60 -9.01
N GLY A 933 9.26 -20.85 -8.68
CA GLY A 933 8.84 -20.63 -7.28
C GLY A 933 7.93 -21.69 -6.69
N PHE A 934 7.10 -22.37 -7.47
CA PHE A 934 6.32 -23.51 -6.96
C PHE A 934 7.21 -24.67 -6.50
N SER A 935 8.35 -24.88 -7.19
CA SER A 935 9.30 -25.96 -6.88
C SER A 935 10.29 -25.66 -5.73
N ALA A 936 10.36 -24.41 -5.27
CA ALA A 936 11.22 -23.97 -4.16
C ALA A 936 10.61 -24.27 -2.77
N LYS A 937 11.40 -24.61 -1.73
CA LYS A 937 10.89 -25.03 -0.40
C LYS A 937 10.75 -23.83 0.57
N PHE A 938 9.54 -23.33 0.86
CA PHE A 938 9.26 -22.28 1.86
C PHE A 938 7.85 -22.37 2.52
N LYS A 939 7.67 -21.83 3.74
CA LYS A 939 6.58 -22.13 4.72
C LYS A 939 5.13 -21.76 4.33
N SER A 940 4.91 -20.92 3.32
CA SER A 940 3.61 -20.33 2.98
C SER A 940 2.84 -21.08 1.85
N LYS A 941 2.97 -22.40 1.77
CA LYS A 941 2.36 -23.19 0.68
C LYS A 941 0.95 -23.71 0.95
N ASN A 942 0.45 -23.52 2.18
CA ASN A 942 -0.73 -24.25 2.67
C ASN A 942 -1.99 -24.04 1.81
N PHE A 943 -2.11 -22.92 1.08
CA PHE A 943 -3.22 -22.68 0.14
C PHE A 943 -3.05 -23.44 -1.18
N CYS A 944 -2.01 -23.18 -1.98
CA CYS A 944 -1.86 -23.80 -3.32
C CYS A 944 -1.51 -25.30 -3.29
N ASN A 945 -0.99 -25.81 -2.17
CA ASN A 945 -0.75 -27.23 -1.96
C ASN A 945 -1.94 -27.95 -1.32
N TRP A 946 -3.07 -27.27 -1.16
CA TRP A 946 -4.26 -27.90 -0.61
C TRP A 946 -4.65 -29.09 -1.50
N PRO A 947 -4.96 -30.27 -0.94
CA PRO A 947 -5.12 -31.51 -1.70
C PRO A 947 -6.15 -31.40 -2.83
N VAL A 948 -7.09 -30.46 -2.69
CA VAL A 948 -8.15 -30.18 -3.65
C VAL A 948 -7.63 -29.75 -5.04
N PHE A 949 -6.49 -29.06 -5.14
CA PHE A 949 -5.97 -28.55 -6.42
C PHE A 949 -5.30 -29.63 -7.29
N SER A 950 -4.86 -30.75 -6.69
CA SER A 950 -4.18 -31.84 -7.40
C SER A 950 -5.08 -32.51 -8.46
N PRO A 951 -6.28 -33.04 -8.11
CA PRO A 951 -7.18 -33.60 -9.11
C PRO A 951 -7.68 -32.54 -10.10
N LEU A 952 -7.98 -31.32 -9.65
CA LEU A 952 -8.47 -30.23 -10.51
C LEU A 952 -7.43 -29.82 -11.59
N SER A 953 -6.14 -29.79 -11.25
CA SER A 953 -5.08 -29.44 -12.21
C SER A 953 -4.90 -30.47 -13.33
N ARG A 954 -5.10 -31.77 -13.04
CA ARG A 954 -4.94 -32.86 -14.02
C ARG A 954 -6.02 -32.85 -15.10
N LEU A 955 -7.18 -32.25 -14.81
CA LEU A 955 -8.32 -32.16 -15.72
C LEU A 955 -8.26 -30.95 -16.66
N THR A 956 -7.33 -30.02 -16.44
CA THR A 956 -7.25 -28.74 -17.18
C THR A 956 -7.13 -28.90 -18.70
N TYR A 957 -6.38 -29.89 -19.17
CA TYR A 957 -6.27 -30.19 -20.59
C TYR A 957 -7.57 -30.72 -21.19
N GLY A 958 -8.23 -31.66 -20.50
CA GLY A 958 -9.55 -32.16 -20.89
C GLY A 958 -10.62 -31.06 -20.92
N ILE A 959 -10.58 -30.12 -19.95
CA ILE A 959 -11.47 -28.95 -19.89
C ILE A 959 -11.27 -28.04 -21.10
N TYR A 960 -10.01 -27.76 -21.47
CA TYR A 960 -9.69 -26.95 -22.64
C TYR A 960 -10.26 -27.56 -23.93
N LEU A 961 -10.26 -28.88 -24.07
CA LEU A 961 -10.79 -29.55 -25.26
C LEU A 961 -12.33 -29.57 -25.30
N CYS A 962 -13.02 -29.69 -24.17
CA CYS A 962 -14.47 -29.88 -24.15
C CYS A 962 -15.28 -28.59 -23.99
N HIS A 963 -14.70 -27.49 -23.47
CA HIS A 963 -15.48 -26.32 -23.02
C HIS A 963 -16.39 -25.71 -24.10
N LEU A 964 -15.91 -25.47 -25.32
CA LEU A 964 -16.75 -24.88 -26.38
C LEU A 964 -17.81 -25.84 -26.94
N SER A 965 -17.52 -27.14 -26.91
CA SER A 965 -18.47 -28.19 -27.32
C SER A 965 -19.61 -28.35 -26.32
N ILE A 966 -19.42 -27.93 -25.07
CA ILE A 966 -20.44 -27.91 -24.01
C ILE A 966 -21.19 -26.57 -24.01
N VAL A 967 -20.48 -25.45 -24.08
CA VAL A 967 -21.08 -24.10 -24.00
C VAL A 967 -22.01 -23.80 -25.16
N ARG A 968 -21.65 -24.18 -26.41
CA ARG A 968 -22.42 -23.79 -27.60
C ARG A 968 -23.83 -24.42 -27.68
N PRO A 969 -24.00 -25.74 -27.49
CA PRO A 969 -25.34 -26.34 -27.49
C PRO A 969 -26.22 -25.83 -26.35
N LEU A 970 -25.65 -25.60 -25.15
CA LEU A 970 -26.39 -25.11 -23.99
C LEU A 970 -26.95 -23.70 -24.20
N LEU A 971 -26.17 -22.80 -24.82
CA LEU A 971 -26.66 -21.46 -25.17
C LEU A 971 -27.63 -21.50 -26.36
N GLY A 972 -27.44 -22.42 -27.31
CA GLY A 972 -28.30 -22.57 -28.49
C GLY A 972 -29.69 -23.17 -28.22
N GLN A 973 -29.93 -23.72 -27.03
CA GLN A 973 -31.23 -24.27 -26.62
C GLN A 973 -32.16 -23.22 -25.98
N GLN A 974 -31.72 -21.97 -25.85
CA GLN A 974 -32.53 -20.91 -25.26
C GLN A 974 -33.67 -20.51 -26.20
N LYS A 975 -34.91 -20.67 -25.75
CA LYS A 975 -36.14 -20.39 -26.52
C LYS A 975 -36.63 -18.95 -26.41
N THR A 976 -36.10 -18.19 -25.44
CA THR A 976 -36.46 -16.78 -25.18
C THR A 976 -35.20 -15.95 -24.91
N LEU A 977 -35.26 -14.63 -25.12
CA LEU A 977 -34.13 -13.72 -24.92
C LEU A 977 -33.73 -13.68 -23.43
N PRO A 978 -32.52 -14.15 -23.06
CA PRO A 978 -32.10 -14.19 -21.66
C PRO A 978 -31.75 -12.78 -21.16
N TYR A 979 -32.16 -12.46 -19.93
CA TYR A 979 -31.68 -11.25 -19.27
C TYR A 979 -30.24 -11.47 -18.76
N VAL A 980 -29.25 -10.82 -19.39
CA VAL A 980 -27.82 -10.97 -19.06
C VAL A 980 -27.36 -9.94 -18.01
N SER A 981 -26.80 -10.42 -16.90
CA SER A 981 -26.18 -9.62 -15.84
C SER A 981 -24.83 -10.24 -15.45
N PHE A 982 -23.91 -9.49 -14.84
CA PHE A 982 -22.62 -10.08 -14.42
C PHE A 982 -22.84 -11.23 -13.42
N SER A 983 -23.91 -11.17 -12.62
CA SER A 983 -24.30 -12.23 -11.70
C SER A 983 -24.78 -13.49 -12.42
N SER A 984 -25.59 -13.36 -13.48
CA SER A 984 -25.99 -14.53 -14.29
C SER A 984 -24.83 -15.09 -15.10
N LEU A 985 -23.96 -14.23 -15.65
CA LEU A 985 -22.73 -14.64 -16.34
C LEU A 985 -21.76 -15.36 -15.38
N LEU A 986 -21.68 -14.95 -14.11
CA LEU A 986 -20.84 -15.58 -13.10
C LEU A 986 -21.42 -16.92 -12.61
N VAL A 987 -22.74 -17.01 -12.38
CA VAL A 987 -23.41 -18.26 -12.01
C VAL A 987 -23.33 -19.27 -13.15
N GLU A 988 -23.53 -18.82 -14.39
CA GLU A 988 -23.43 -19.64 -15.59
C GLU A 988 -21.97 -20.03 -15.87
N MET A 989 -20.99 -19.14 -15.68
CA MET A 989 -19.56 -19.48 -15.77
C MET A 989 -19.15 -20.50 -14.70
N LEU A 990 -19.64 -20.37 -13.46
CA LEU A 990 -19.34 -21.34 -12.40
C LEU A 990 -19.99 -22.70 -12.67
N ALA A 991 -21.24 -22.73 -13.11
CA ALA A 991 -21.95 -23.96 -13.49
C ALA A 991 -21.30 -24.66 -14.69
N LEU A 992 -20.94 -23.90 -15.73
CA LEU A 992 -20.23 -24.41 -16.92
C LEU A 992 -18.81 -24.87 -16.58
N THR A 993 -18.12 -24.18 -15.66
CA THR A 993 -16.80 -24.61 -15.19
C THR A 993 -16.91 -25.96 -14.49
N VAL A 994 -17.88 -26.15 -13.59
CA VAL A 994 -18.12 -27.45 -12.92
C VAL A 994 -18.46 -28.55 -13.93
N LEU A 995 -19.34 -28.27 -14.90
CA LEU A 995 -19.72 -29.23 -15.93
C LEU A 995 -18.53 -29.65 -16.82
N CYS A 996 -17.67 -28.70 -17.21
CA CYS A 996 -16.45 -29.01 -17.98
C CYS A 996 -15.46 -29.86 -17.18
N HIS A 997 -15.34 -29.65 -15.86
CA HIS A 997 -14.50 -30.51 -15.01
C HIS A 997 -15.01 -31.95 -14.93
N ILE A 998 -16.34 -32.15 -14.92
CA ILE A 998 -16.96 -33.49 -14.93
C ILE A 998 -16.69 -34.22 -16.25
N VAL A 999 -16.91 -33.56 -17.39
CA VAL A 999 -16.66 -34.17 -18.71
C VAL A 999 -15.18 -34.45 -18.93
N ALA A 1000 -14.30 -33.54 -18.52
CA ALA A 1000 -12.85 -33.74 -18.59
C ALA A 1000 -12.38 -34.93 -17.73
N LEU A 1001 -12.97 -35.13 -16.55
CA LEU A 1001 -12.69 -36.29 -15.70
C LEU A 1001 -13.00 -37.61 -16.40
N ILE A 1002 -14.13 -37.69 -17.10
CA ILE A 1002 -14.55 -38.87 -17.86
C ILE A 1002 -13.55 -39.16 -19.00
N LEU A 1003 -13.18 -38.14 -19.78
CA LEU A 1003 -12.21 -38.29 -20.87
C LEU A 1003 -10.82 -38.70 -20.38
N CYS A 1004 -10.38 -38.16 -19.24
CA CYS A 1004 -9.06 -38.44 -18.67
C CYS A 1004 -8.97 -39.89 -18.15
N LEU A 1005 -10.02 -40.37 -17.48
CA LEU A 1005 -10.08 -41.73 -16.93
C LEU A 1005 -10.23 -42.81 -18.03
N LEU A 1006 -11.03 -42.55 -19.06
CA LEU A 1006 -11.34 -43.55 -20.10
C LEU A 1006 -10.30 -43.59 -21.24
N LEU A 1007 -9.66 -42.48 -21.57
CA LEU A 1007 -8.80 -42.38 -22.75
C LEU A 1007 -7.35 -42.01 -22.39
N GLU A 1008 -7.16 -40.91 -21.66
CA GLU A 1008 -5.81 -40.36 -21.45
C GLU A 1008 -4.92 -41.27 -20.59
N PHE A 1009 -5.40 -41.70 -19.41
CA PHE A 1009 -4.60 -42.54 -18.50
C PHE A 1009 -4.30 -43.94 -19.08
N PRO A 1010 -5.26 -44.67 -19.68
CA PRO A 1010 -4.99 -45.97 -20.30
C PRO A 1010 -3.98 -45.92 -21.45
N LEU A 1011 -4.13 -44.99 -22.40
CA LEU A 1011 -3.24 -44.86 -23.55
C LEU A 1011 -1.82 -44.45 -23.13
N THR A 1012 -1.71 -43.58 -22.13
CA THR A 1012 -0.41 -43.20 -21.56
C THR A 1012 0.30 -44.38 -20.90
N ALA A 1013 -0.45 -45.26 -20.24
CA ALA A 1013 0.11 -46.47 -19.63
C ALA A 1013 0.63 -47.46 -20.70
N ILE A 1014 -0.08 -47.61 -21.82
CA ILE A 1014 0.35 -48.44 -22.96
C ILE A 1014 1.65 -47.88 -23.57
N ALA A 1015 1.70 -46.58 -23.87
CA ALA A 1015 2.87 -45.94 -24.48
C ALA A 1015 4.15 -46.11 -23.63
N LYS A 1016 4.04 -45.98 -22.30
CA LYS A 1016 5.18 -46.14 -21.39
C LYS A 1016 5.77 -47.55 -21.37
N ARG A 1017 4.94 -48.59 -21.56
CA ARG A 1017 5.42 -49.97 -21.62
C ARG A 1017 6.16 -50.28 -22.92
N VAL A 1018 5.74 -49.70 -24.04
CA VAL A 1018 6.36 -49.93 -25.35
C VAL A 1018 7.78 -49.33 -25.45
N LEU A 1019 8.07 -48.24 -24.72
CA LEU A 1019 9.29 -47.44 -24.91
C LEU A 1019 10.45 -47.70 -23.90
N ARG A 1020 10.31 -48.55 -22.86
CA ARG A 1020 11.21 -48.58 -21.68
C ARG A 1020 12.37 -49.61 -21.71
N LYS A 1021 12.75 -50.13 -22.87
CA LYS A 1021 13.54 -51.38 -22.98
C LYS A 1021 15.07 -51.24 -22.98
N ASN A 1022 15.69 -50.23 -22.32
CA ASN A 1022 17.17 -50.13 -22.19
C ASN A 1022 17.64 -49.03 -21.19
N GLN A 1023 17.71 -49.27 -19.85
CA GLN A 1023 18.58 -48.52 -18.89
C GLN A 1023 18.53 -49.01 -17.41
N ASP A 1024 19.71 -49.15 -16.79
CA ASP A 1024 20.03 -49.79 -15.48
C ASP A 1024 19.67 -49.08 -14.13
N PRO A 1025 19.46 -49.84 -13.03
CA PRO A 1025 18.78 -49.38 -11.78
C PRO A 1025 19.66 -48.99 -10.56
N LEU A 1026 20.63 -48.05 -10.63
CA LEU A 1026 21.40 -47.60 -9.41
C LEU A 1026 21.66 -46.09 -9.31
N ILE A 1027 20.96 -45.26 -10.08
CA ILE A 1027 21.05 -43.80 -9.92
C ILE A 1027 20.04 -43.30 -8.85
N GLU A 1028 18.97 -44.06 -8.56
CA GLU A 1028 17.95 -43.69 -7.57
C GLU A 1028 18.41 -43.87 -6.09
N LEU A 1029 19.40 -44.72 -5.79
CA LEU A 1029 19.85 -45.00 -4.41
C LEU A 1029 20.75 -43.92 -3.77
N LYS A 1030 21.29 -42.94 -4.51
CA LYS A 1030 22.15 -41.87 -3.93
C LYS A 1030 21.40 -40.60 -3.52
N ILE A 1031 20.15 -40.42 -3.99
CA ILE A 1031 19.36 -39.22 -3.71
C ILE A 1031 18.53 -39.38 -2.43
N VAL A 1032 18.18 -40.62 -2.05
CA VAL A 1032 17.42 -40.93 -0.83
C VAL A 1032 18.27 -40.78 0.45
N LYS A 1033 19.59 -40.99 0.40
CA LYS A 1033 20.45 -41.04 1.60
C LYS A 1033 20.86 -39.69 2.23
N ASN A 1034 20.82 -38.57 1.50
CA ASN A 1034 21.26 -37.26 2.05
C ASN A 1034 20.12 -36.42 2.65
N HIS A 1035 18.88 -36.89 2.56
CA HIS A 1035 17.71 -36.16 3.10
C HIS A 1035 17.26 -36.67 4.49
N THR A 1036 17.84 -37.77 4.97
CA THR A 1036 17.51 -38.43 6.24
C THR A 1036 18.31 -37.94 7.47
N ASP A 1037 19.45 -37.26 7.33
CA ASP A 1037 20.36 -37.02 8.49
C ASP A 1037 20.16 -35.73 9.31
N ASN A 1038 19.37 -34.73 8.90
CA ASN A 1038 19.23 -33.48 9.71
C ASN A 1038 17.88 -33.30 10.42
N ASN A 1039 16.96 -34.27 10.33
CA ASN A 1039 15.68 -34.24 11.06
C ASN A 1039 15.63 -35.21 12.25
N LEU A 1040 16.77 -35.79 12.67
CA LEU A 1040 16.80 -36.89 13.65
C LEU A 1040 17.42 -36.58 15.02
N ASN A 1041 17.70 -35.31 15.37
CA ASN A 1041 18.24 -34.96 16.70
C ASN A 1041 17.28 -34.26 17.67
N HIS A 1042 15.96 -34.33 17.44
CA HIS A 1042 14.98 -34.11 18.52
C HIS A 1042 13.71 -34.92 18.24
N ILE A 1043 13.82 -36.24 18.38
CA ILE A 1043 12.89 -37.14 19.08
C ILE A 1043 13.74 -38.41 19.32
N THR A 1044 14.52 -38.38 20.40
CA THR A 1044 15.16 -39.56 20.98
C THR A 1044 14.18 -40.19 21.95
N SER A 1045 13.60 -41.34 21.59
CA SER A 1045 13.24 -42.43 22.51
C SER A 1045 12.66 -43.60 21.73
N HIS A 1046 13.53 -44.53 21.30
CA HIS A 1046 13.43 -45.96 21.63
C HIS A 1046 14.38 -46.81 20.74
N ASP A 1047 15.31 -47.45 21.43
CA ASP A 1047 15.92 -48.77 21.21
C ASP A 1047 16.56 -49.15 19.85
N GLN A 1048 17.91 -49.11 19.89
CA GLN A 1048 18.88 -50.20 19.66
C GLN A 1048 18.63 -51.26 18.57
N GLY A 1049 19.68 -51.49 17.75
CA GLY A 1049 20.04 -52.83 17.27
C GLY A 1049 20.44 -52.95 15.79
N ASP A 1050 21.76 -53.02 15.55
CA ASP A 1050 22.43 -53.97 14.65
C ASP A 1050 22.37 -53.85 13.10
N THR A 1051 23.53 -53.41 12.57
CA THR A 1051 24.42 -54.07 11.59
C THR A 1051 23.87 -54.77 10.32
N LEU A 1052 24.32 -54.21 9.17
CA LEU A 1052 24.91 -54.90 7.98
C LEU A 1052 24.10 -55.99 7.22
N LEU A 1053 23.66 -55.69 5.97
CA LEU A 1053 24.24 -56.23 4.70
C LEU A 1053 23.40 -55.83 3.45
N PRO A 1054 24.02 -55.72 2.25
CA PRO A 1054 23.47 -55.05 1.06
C PRO A 1054 22.98 -56.02 -0.02
N CYS A 1055 21.94 -55.65 -0.79
CA CYS A 1055 21.59 -56.36 -2.03
C CYS A 1055 21.78 -55.51 -3.29
N LYS A 1056 22.67 -56.06 -4.11
CA LYS A 1056 23.21 -55.67 -5.41
C LYS A 1056 22.18 -55.24 -6.47
N ARG A 1057 22.60 -54.27 -7.29
CA ARG A 1057 22.21 -54.16 -8.72
C ARG A 1057 22.42 -55.53 -9.37
N ASN A 1058 21.48 -55.99 -10.17
CA ASN A 1058 21.86 -56.59 -11.43
C ASN A 1058 21.13 -55.89 -12.55
N THR A 1059 21.95 -55.65 -13.56
CA THR A 1059 21.76 -54.87 -14.75
C THR A 1059 21.13 -55.71 -15.84
N ASP A 1060 20.80 -55.03 -16.92
CA ASP A 1060 20.70 -55.51 -18.29
C ASP A 1060 19.29 -55.50 -18.90
N ILE A 1061 19.23 -54.67 -19.96
CA ILE A 1061 18.13 -54.27 -20.86
C ILE A 1061 17.26 -53.16 -20.26
#